data_AF-A0A7V6M2A4-F1
#
_entry.id   AF-A0A7V6M2A4-F1
#
_cell.length_a   1.000
_cell.length_b   1.000
_cell.length_c   1.000
_cell.angle_alpha   90.00
_cell.angle_beta   90.00
_cell.angle_gamma   90.00
#
_symmetry.space_group_name_H-M   'P 1'
#
loop_
_entity.id
_entity.type
_entity.pdbx_description
1 polymer ?
#
loop_
_entity_poly.entity_id
_entity_poly.type
_entity_poly.pdbx_seq_one_letter_code
_entity_poly.pdbx_strand_id
1 'polypeptide(L)'
;GIYPSRITTLPAEDITSMSAQLVGKVNTNITPLSSISQIGFEYKLVGTTHYTTVTANVADSFSTIVSNLSPCSTYTYRAFVTINQVTYYGDTLNFTLTSDPIIQIDTTICYGDTLTFLGREFSPAGWYYLTNNDTTYAINLQYFASRINSIYAEIEHGDSYIVNGVPYTTSGIYQAVFDTDANGCDSVVNLTLRVVYTAPSVWDGTSTPWVFGDGTAQNPYLIENAAQLAYMSSEINSNAGAYIGAYFDLVADIDLNGYNWAPIGTSANQFQGHFNGNDHTINDLNITVNGNNPQYVGLFGYVNNAEISNVHIIGNGTISVQGTNTTFYIGSIAGYAIGSTIVNCSNQSNLIVNHTGTTTSYNTYLGGLVGYLTGNTNPPTSLSYLTNSMNEGKINFNIKLESNYSDSRTWYHYIGGVVGKLDHATVENCGNLDSLFLMNDVAAYYKSSYIYAGGIAGHVYGTSTLPINIKKSYNKGKIILNNLAKSTGSGSSNYANAYGYIGGIIGYCNTGYITISDCYNRGDLKPKAYSYHSSYYNNSHNYVAGITGYLPSSAITITNCYNTGNVPSTYTPYGGNAGTGTIYYYHDCIGYNASTYTQTNNNYYLSTCECTVNATNAAATQMLTMKDPGMPVILNQGAPGSGIWQQDITIINDG
;
A
#
# COMPACT_ATOMS: atom_id res chain seq x y z
N GLY A 1 -57.17 45.15 21.27
CA GLY A 1 -57.13 43.68 21.23
C GLY A 1 -56.07 43.22 22.19
N ILE A 2 -56.36 42.20 23.01
CA ILE A 2 -55.38 41.61 23.92
C ILE A 2 -54.34 40.91 23.04
N TYR A 3 -53.13 41.47 22.96
CA TYR A 3 -52.03 40.78 22.29
C TYR A 3 -51.72 39.51 23.09
N PRO A 4 -51.60 38.34 22.43
CA PRO A 4 -51.26 37.11 23.14
C PRO A 4 -49.90 37.24 23.84
N SER A 5 -49.82 36.79 25.09
CA SER A 5 -48.59 36.89 25.88
C SER A 5 -47.45 36.13 25.20
N ARG A 6 -46.26 36.74 25.16
CA ARG A 6 -45.02 36.14 24.61
C ARG A 6 -44.46 35.03 25.50
N ILE A 7 -44.77 35.09 26.79
CA ILE A 7 -44.29 34.17 27.82
C ILE A 7 -45.31 34.05 28.96
N THR A 8 -45.45 32.86 29.51
CA THR A 8 -46.36 32.57 30.62
C THR A 8 -45.56 32.06 31.80
N THR A 9 -45.78 32.66 32.98
CA THR A 9 -45.33 32.10 34.25
C THR A 9 -46.33 31.05 34.69
N LEU A 10 -45.86 29.84 34.98
CA LEU A 10 -46.69 28.75 35.49
C LEU A 10 -46.48 28.59 37.01
N PRO A 11 -47.44 28.00 37.74
CA PRO A 11 -47.29 27.71 39.18
C PRO A 11 -45.97 26.99 39.47
N ALA A 12 -45.33 27.35 40.59
CA ALA A 12 -44.11 26.70 41.01
C ALA A 12 -44.43 25.27 41.45
N GLU A 13 -43.54 24.35 41.08
CA GLU A 13 -43.61 22.93 41.39
C GLU A 13 -42.51 22.59 42.40
N ASP A 14 -42.58 21.39 42.98
CA ASP A 14 -41.57 20.87 43.92
C ASP A 14 -41.13 21.88 45.01
N ILE A 15 -42.12 22.56 45.60
CA ILE A 15 -41.90 23.56 46.64
C ILE A 15 -41.50 22.86 47.95
N THR A 16 -40.35 23.24 48.49
CA THR A 16 -39.84 22.76 49.78
C THR A 16 -39.82 23.91 50.80
N SER A 17 -39.21 23.71 51.96
CA SER A 17 -38.99 24.81 52.92
C SER A 17 -37.90 25.79 52.48
N MET A 18 -37.07 25.46 51.49
CA MET A 18 -35.94 26.31 51.08
C MET A 18 -35.72 26.44 49.56
N SER A 19 -36.54 25.76 48.76
CA SER A 19 -36.44 25.77 47.29
C SER A 19 -37.81 25.71 46.63
N ALA A 20 -37.86 26.08 45.35
CA ALA A 20 -39.01 25.83 44.49
C ALA A 20 -38.53 25.69 43.03
N GLN A 21 -39.21 24.84 42.26
CA GLN A 21 -39.02 24.77 40.82
C GLN A 21 -39.95 25.78 40.15
N LEU A 22 -39.39 26.81 39.54
CA LEU A 22 -40.15 27.81 38.78
C LEU A 22 -40.33 27.29 37.36
N VAL A 23 -41.56 27.32 36.86
CA VAL A 23 -41.92 26.77 35.55
C VAL A 23 -42.48 27.86 34.65
N GLY A 24 -42.10 27.85 33.38
CA GLY A 24 -42.46 28.87 32.41
C GLY A 24 -42.63 28.29 31.02
N LYS A 25 -43.43 28.97 30.20
CA LYS A 25 -43.72 28.54 28.83
C LYS A 25 -43.64 29.70 27.86
N VAL A 26 -42.87 29.55 26.79
CA VAL A 26 -42.80 30.52 25.70
C VAL A 26 -43.97 30.27 24.74
N ASN A 27 -44.59 31.36 24.28
CA ASN A 27 -45.55 31.27 23.19
C ASN A 27 -44.82 31.29 21.85
N THR A 28 -44.42 30.10 21.39
CA THR A 28 -43.61 29.91 20.18
C THR A 28 -44.28 30.36 18.88
N ASN A 29 -45.61 30.56 18.88
CA ASN A 29 -46.35 31.12 17.75
C ASN A 29 -46.03 32.62 17.50
N ILE A 30 -45.45 33.32 18.49
CA ILE A 30 -45.21 34.77 18.43
C ILE A 30 -43.75 35.11 18.78
N THR A 31 -43.10 34.23 19.52
CA THR A 31 -41.70 34.34 19.93
C THR A 31 -40.94 33.11 19.43
N PRO A 32 -40.33 33.17 18.24
CA PRO A 32 -39.46 32.10 17.75
C PRO A 32 -38.31 31.88 18.73
N LEU A 33 -38.02 30.63 19.10
CA LEU A 33 -36.95 30.31 20.06
C LEU A 33 -35.58 30.85 19.63
N SER A 34 -35.30 30.87 18.31
CA SER A 34 -34.08 31.42 17.73
C SER A 34 -33.91 32.94 17.91
N SER A 35 -34.98 33.66 18.27
CA SER A 35 -34.94 35.11 18.51
C SER A 35 -34.65 35.48 19.96
N ILE A 36 -34.63 34.50 20.87
CA ILE A 36 -34.47 34.72 22.31
C ILE A 36 -32.99 34.85 22.64
N SER A 37 -32.59 36.00 23.17
CA SER A 37 -31.22 36.22 23.65
C SER A 37 -31.04 35.78 25.10
N GLN A 38 -32.12 35.71 25.90
CA GLN A 38 -32.10 35.25 27.29
C GLN A 38 -33.51 34.87 27.74
N ILE A 39 -33.64 33.84 28.57
CA ILE A 39 -34.89 33.47 29.21
C ILE A 39 -34.63 33.07 30.67
N GLY A 40 -35.63 33.19 31.53
CA GLY A 40 -35.49 32.79 32.92
C GLY A 40 -36.64 33.27 33.79
N PHE A 41 -36.35 33.46 35.07
CA PHE A 41 -37.28 33.98 36.05
C PHE A 41 -36.62 35.10 36.85
N GLU A 42 -37.45 35.97 37.37
CA GLU A 42 -37.05 36.84 38.46
C GLU A 42 -37.98 36.60 39.65
N TYR A 43 -37.42 36.57 40.85
CA TYR A 43 -38.14 36.32 42.09
C TYR A 43 -37.67 37.21 43.24
N LYS A 44 -38.54 37.43 44.23
CA LYS A 44 -38.23 38.20 45.44
C LYS A 44 -39.07 37.76 46.63
N LEU A 45 -38.57 37.98 47.84
CA LEU A 45 -39.34 37.77 49.06
C LEU A 45 -40.48 38.81 49.14
N VAL A 46 -41.69 38.37 49.48
CA VAL A 46 -42.85 39.27 49.66
C VAL A 46 -42.51 40.32 50.72
N GLY A 47 -42.77 41.60 50.41
CA GLY A 47 -42.40 42.74 51.25
C GLY A 47 -41.05 43.39 50.91
N THR A 48 -40.25 42.78 50.03
CA THR A 48 -39.00 43.38 49.51
C THR A 48 -39.20 44.04 48.14
N THR A 49 -38.26 44.90 47.75
CA THR A 49 -38.33 45.67 46.50
C THR A 49 -37.50 45.09 45.36
N HIS A 50 -36.41 44.37 45.66
CA HIS A 50 -35.45 43.90 44.66
C HIS A 50 -35.73 42.47 44.21
N TYR A 51 -35.75 42.28 42.88
CA TYR A 51 -35.83 40.97 42.25
C TYR A 51 -34.43 40.39 42.03
N THR A 52 -34.30 39.09 42.27
CA THR A 52 -33.15 38.27 41.89
C THR A 52 -33.48 37.55 40.59
N THR A 53 -32.58 37.60 39.62
CA THR A 53 -32.76 36.97 38.31
C THR A 53 -32.02 35.64 38.24
N VAL A 54 -32.68 34.62 37.69
CA VAL A 54 -32.11 33.30 37.38
C VAL A 54 -32.40 32.96 35.93
N THR A 55 -31.37 32.60 35.17
CA THR A 55 -31.51 32.24 33.75
C THR A 55 -31.79 30.76 33.56
N ALA A 56 -32.47 30.42 32.47
CA ALA A 56 -32.70 29.05 32.04
C ALA A 56 -32.24 28.85 30.59
N ASN A 57 -32.08 27.60 30.18
CA ASN A 57 -31.82 27.26 28.78
C ASN A 57 -33.06 27.59 27.92
N VAL A 58 -32.82 28.06 26.69
CA VAL A 58 -33.88 28.43 25.76
C VAL A 58 -34.64 27.18 25.32
N ALA A 59 -35.92 27.10 25.70
CA ALA A 59 -36.85 26.03 25.33
C ALA A 59 -38.29 26.57 25.29
N ASP A 60 -39.20 25.84 24.64
CA ASP A 60 -40.62 26.21 24.58
C ASP A 60 -41.31 26.05 25.94
N SER A 61 -40.92 25.03 26.72
CA SER A 61 -41.19 24.89 28.16
C SER A 61 -39.87 24.82 28.90
N PHE A 62 -39.70 25.64 29.94
CA PHE A 62 -38.45 25.74 30.68
C PHE A 62 -38.73 25.85 32.18
N SER A 63 -37.79 25.37 32.98
CA SER A 63 -37.86 25.48 34.44
C SER A 63 -36.50 25.77 35.03
N THR A 64 -36.48 26.29 36.26
CA THR A 64 -35.26 26.47 37.04
C THR A 64 -35.57 26.25 38.52
N ILE A 65 -34.61 25.70 39.25
CA ILE A 65 -34.73 25.55 40.70
C ILE A 65 -34.09 26.77 41.35
N VAL A 66 -34.86 27.46 42.18
CA VAL A 66 -34.34 28.50 43.09
C VAL A 66 -34.20 27.89 44.48
N SER A 67 -33.11 28.18 45.17
CA SER A 67 -32.77 27.59 46.47
C SER A 67 -32.19 28.63 47.44
N ASN A 68 -31.82 28.20 48.65
CA ASN A 68 -31.38 29.05 49.76
C ASN A 68 -32.41 30.11 50.16
N LEU A 69 -33.69 29.77 50.00
CA LEU A 69 -34.78 30.66 50.36
C LEU A 69 -35.13 30.50 51.85
N SER A 70 -35.60 31.58 52.48
CA SER A 70 -36.03 31.55 53.89
C SER A 70 -37.27 30.66 54.09
N PRO A 71 -37.28 29.71 55.04
CA PRO A 71 -38.45 28.91 55.37
C PRO A 71 -39.67 29.72 55.79
N CYS A 72 -40.86 29.11 55.67
CA CYS A 72 -42.15 29.69 56.07
C CYS A 72 -42.46 31.04 55.40
N SER A 73 -41.87 31.33 54.25
CA SER A 73 -41.98 32.63 53.60
C SER A 73 -42.54 32.53 52.19
N THR A 74 -43.19 33.62 51.77
CA THR A 74 -43.80 33.72 50.45
C THR A 74 -42.87 34.50 49.53
N TYR A 75 -42.61 33.96 48.34
CA TYR A 75 -41.87 34.62 47.27
C TYR A 75 -42.80 34.95 46.11
N THR A 76 -42.57 36.12 45.52
CA THR A 76 -43.20 36.57 44.28
C THR A 76 -42.24 36.34 43.14
N TYR A 77 -42.69 35.76 42.03
CA TYR A 77 -41.87 35.48 40.86
C TYR A 77 -42.62 35.68 39.55
N ARG A 78 -41.87 35.86 38.46
CA ARG A 78 -42.39 35.89 37.09
C ARG A 78 -41.33 35.42 36.10
N ALA A 79 -41.77 34.72 35.08
CA ALA A 79 -40.97 34.34 33.93
C ALA A 79 -40.63 35.58 33.08
N PHE A 80 -39.47 35.58 32.44
CA PHE A 80 -39.09 36.62 31.49
C PHE A 80 -38.40 36.03 30.25
N VAL A 81 -38.53 36.74 29.12
CA VAL A 81 -37.81 36.46 27.88
C VAL A 81 -37.28 37.76 27.29
N THR A 82 -36.03 37.78 26.87
CA THR A 82 -35.39 38.94 26.22
C THR A 82 -35.22 38.65 24.74
N ILE A 83 -35.71 39.56 23.90
CA ILE A 83 -35.65 39.50 22.44
C ILE A 83 -35.21 40.89 21.97
N ASN A 84 -34.18 40.98 21.14
CA ASN A 84 -33.66 42.26 20.63
C ASN A 84 -33.44 43.31 21.75
N GLN A 85 -32.85 42.88 22.87
CA GLN A 85 -32.60 43.71 24.07
C GLN A 85 -33.85 44.22 24.81
N VAL A 86 -35.04 43.75 24.44
CA VAL A 86 -36.30 44.06 25.15
C VAL A 86 -36.74 42.85 25.95
N THR A 87 -36.92 43.03 27.26
CA THR A 87 -37.41 41.99 28.17
C THR A 87 -38.92 42.04 28.31
N TYR A 88 -39.57 40.91 28.06
CA TYR A 88 -40.99 40.69 28.25
C TYR A 88 -41.20 39.77 29.46
N TYR A 89 -42.19 40.10 30.28
CA TYR A 89 -42.51 39.35 31.49
C TYR A 89 -43.84 38.62 31.37
N GLY A 90 -43.91 37.44 31.97
CA GLY A 90 -45.16 36.73 32.20
C GLY A 90 -45.89 37.24 33.43
N ASP A 91 -47.01 36.60 33.75
CA ASP A 91 -47.80 36.92 34.93
C ASP A 91 -46.98 36.77 36.22
N THR A 92 -47.31 37.58 37.21
CA THR A 92 -46.65 37.53 38.51
C THR A 92 -47.40 36.57 39.42
N LEU A 93 -46.71 35.54 39.90
CA LEU A 93 -47.25 34.52 40.77
C LEU A 93 -46.52 34.52 42.12
N ASN A 94 -47.14 33.90 43.12
CA ASN A 94 -46.53 33.68 44.43
C ASN A 94 -46.42 32.18 44.69
N PHE A 95 -45.37 31.78 45.39
CA PHE A 95 -45.30 30.48 46.06
C PHE A 95 -44.91 30.69 47.53
N THR A 96 -45.44 29.85 48.41
CA THR A 96 -45.12 29.87 49.84
C THR A 96 -44.33 28.61 50.16
N LEU A 97 -43.14 28.79 50.69
CA LEU A 97 -42.28 27.69 51.14
C LEU A 97 -42.91 27.02 52.36
N THR A 98 -42.68 25.72 52.50
CA THR A 98 -43.16 24.99 53.68
C THR A 98 -42.39 25.44 54.93
N SER A 99 -42.91 25.06 56.10
CA SER A 99 -42.27 25.30 57.40
C SER A 99 -41.49 24.08 57.90
N ASP A 100 -41.26 23.12 57.01
CA ASP A 100 -40.71 21.83 57.35
C ASP A 100 -39.26 21.98 57.84
N PRO A 101 -38.84 21.17 58.83
CA PRO A 101 -37.44 21.10 59.20
C PRO A 101 -36.58 20.70 57.99
N ILE A 102 -35.38 21.31 57.90
CA ILE A 102 -34.40 21.04 56.86
C ILE A 102 -33.36 20.07 57.39
N ILE A 103 -33.16 18.96 56.67
CA ILE A 103 -32.03 18.05 56.86
C ILE A 103 -31.08 18.24 55.68
N GLN A 104 -29.85 18.66 55.97
CA GLN A 104 -28.79 18.73 54.97
C GLN A 104 -28.05 17.39 54.92
N ILE A 105 -27.85 16.89 53.70
CA ILE A 105 -27.07 15.69 53.42
C ILE A 105 -25.93 16.09 52.48
N ASP A 106 -24.72 16.18 53.02
CA ASP A 106 -23.52 16.28 52.21
C ASP A 106 -23.01 14.87 51.95
N THR A 107 -22.97 14.46 50.68
CA THR A 107 -22.49 13.13 50.30
C THR A 107 -21.57 13.21 49.11
N THR A 108 -20.56 12.34 49.09
CA THR A 108 -19.63 12.19 47.98
C THR A 108 -19.67 10.75 47.53
N ILE A 109 -19.95 10.52 46.25
CA ILE A 109 -19.97 9.18 45.64
C ILE A 109 -18.94 9.10 44.50
N CYS A 110 -18.77 7.93 43.88
CA CYS A 110 -17.80 7.76 42.81
C CYS A 110 -18.23 8.52 41.55
N TYR A 111 -17.24 8.94 40.75
CA TYR A 111 -17.51 9.76 39.57
C TYR A 111 -18.42 9.03 38.59
N GLY A 112 -19.57 9.63 38.27
CA GLY A 112 -20.56 9.07 37.35
C GLY A 112 -21.59 8.15 38.00
N ASP A 113 -21.45 7.83 39.29
CA ASP A 113 -22.47 7.08 40.02
C ASP A 113 -23.75 7.90 40.24
N THR A 114 -24.82 7.17 40.54
CA THR A 114 -26.14 7.70 40.88
C THR A 114 -26.42 7.47 42.36
N LEU A 115 -26.79 8.51 43.08
CA LEU A 115 -27.30 8.37 44.45
C LEU A 115 -28.76 7.96 44.40
N THR A 116 -29.13 6.80 44.97
CA THR A 116 -30.54 6.45 45.22
C THR A 116 -30.92 6.85 46.65
N PHE A 117 -31.83 7.81 46.79
CA PHE A 117 -32.36 8.23 48.09
C PHE A 117 -33.88 8.33 48.05
N LEU A 118 -34.56 7.67 49.00
CA LEU A 118 -36.03 7.58 49.09
C LEU A 118 -36.70 7.10 47.78
N GLY A 119 -36.07 6.17 47.07
CA GLY A 119 -36.58 5.63 45.81
C GLY A 119 -36.44 6.58 44.60
N ARG A 120 -35.75 7.71 44.76
CA ARG A 120 -35.39 8.62 43.67
C ARG A 120 -33.89 8.55 43.39
N GLU A 121 -33.54 8.79 42.14
CA GLU A 121 -32.17 8.77 41.65
C GLU A 121 -31.67 10.20 41.39
N PHE A 122 -30.43 10.48 41.82
CA PHE A 122 -29.80 11.79 41.72
C PHE A 122 -28.43 11.67 41.03
N SER A 123 -28.32 12.28 39.86
CA SER A 123 -27.09 12.50 39.09
C SER A 123 -27.33 13.62 38.04
N PRO A 124 -26.29 14.38 37.61
CA PRO A 124 -24.88 14.36 38.04
C PRO A 124 -24.64 15.06 39.41
N ALA A 125 -23.39 15.28 39.82
CA ALA A 125 -23.07 16.05 41.03
C ALA A 125 -23.75 17.44 41.02
N GLY A 126 -24.30 17.86 42.16
CA GLY A 126 -25.08 19.08 42.30
C GLY A 126 -25.95 19.11 43.56
N TRP A 127 -26.71 20.20 43.70
CA TRP A 127 -27.69 20.36 44.78
C TRP A 127 -29.06 19.84 44.36
N TYR A 128 -29.66 19.02 45.22
CA TYR A 128 -31.00 18.46 45.06
C TYR A 128 -31.86 18.75 46.28
N TYR A 129 -33.15 18.97 46.04
CA TYR A 129 -34.10 19.32 47.09
C TYR A 129 -35.36 18.48 46.92
N LEU A 130 -35.82 17.83 48.00
CA LEU A 130 -37.09 17.10 48.01
C LEU A 130 -37.72 17.10 49.40
N THR A 131 -39.02 16.82 49.45
CA THR A 131 -39.78 16.69 50.70
C THR A 131 -40.27 15.25 50.87
N ASN A 132 -40.15 14.70 52.08
CA ASN A 132 -40.75 13.41 52.45
C ASN A 132 -41.17 13.41 53.92
N ASN A 133 -42.43 13.07 54.21
CA ASN A 133 -43.04 13.11 55.55
C ASN A 133 -42.77 14.43 56.31
N ASP A 134 -43.18 15.56 55.73
CA ASP A 134 -43.07 16.90 56.34
C ASP A 134 -41.63 17.28 56.75
N THR A 135 -40.64 16.80 56.00
CA THR A 135 -39.21 17.14 56.16
C THR A 135 -38.61 17.47 54.80
N THR A 136 -37.90 18.59 54.71
CA THR A 136 -37.15 18.97 53.50
C THR A 136 -35.73 18.41 53.58
N TYR A 137 -35.29 17.71 52.54
CA TYR A 137 -33.92 17.23 52.39
C TYR A 137 -33.19 18.11 51.37
N ALA A 138 -32.07 18.70 51.77
CA ALA A 138 -31.14 19.41 50.90
C ALA A 138 -29.90 18.54 50.71
N ILE A 139 -29.77 17.91 49.55
CA ILE A 139 -28.70 16.96 49.24
C ILE A 139 -27.65 17.67 48.39
N ASN A 140 -26.45 17.77 48.91
CA ASN A 140 -25.26 18.18 48.18
C ASN A 140 -24.51 16.94 47.72
N LEU A 141 -24.71 16.57 46.46
CA LEU A 141 -24.04 15.43 45.83
C LEU A 141 -22.74 15.89 45.18
N GLN A 142 -21.61 15.36 45.63
CA GLN A 142 -20.29 15.58 45.04
C GLN A 142 -19.73 14.27 44.47
N TYR A 143 -18.77 14.37 43.56
CA TYR A 143 -18.01 13.22 43.08
C TYR A 143 -16.60 13.21 43.64
N PHE A 144 -16.09 12.02 43.96
CA PHE A 144 -14.64 11.82 44.06
C PHE A 144 -14.00 12.06 42.69
N ALA A 145 -12.76 12.57 42.67
CA ALA A 145 -12.04 12.76 41.42
C ALA A 145 -11.87 11.43 40.67
N SER A 146 -12.23 11.39 39.39
CA SER A 146 -11.99 10.23 38.54
C SER A 146 -10.48 9.94 38.45
N ARG A 147 -10.09 8.68 38.67
CA ARG A 147 -8.70 8.20 38.61
C ARG A 147 -8.52 7.27 37.41
N ILE A 148 -8.68 7.82 36.21
CA ILE A 148 -8.29 7.14 34.97
C ILE A 148 -6.80 7.36 34.76
N ASN A 149 -6.04 6.27 34.68
CA ASN A 149 -4.63 6.33 34.33
C ASN A 149 -4.41 5.65 32.97
N SER A 150 -3.78 6.34 32.04
CA SER A 150 -3.45 5.80 30.71
C SER A 150 -1.97 5.47 30.66
N ILE A 151 -1.65 4.19 30.45
CA ILE A 151 -0.30 3.68 30.36
C ILE A 151 -0.05 3.25 28.92
N TYR A 152 1.04 3.74 28.33
CA TYR A 152 1.60 3.16 27.12
C TYR A 152 2.84 2.35 27.50
N ALA A 153 2.90 1.11 27.05
CA ALA A 153 4.03 0.22 27.29
C ALA A 153 4.42 -0.52 26.01
N GLU A 154 5.71 -0.78 25.84
CA GLU A 154 6.26 -1.68 24.83
C GLU A 154 6.97 -2.83 25.52
N ILE A 155 6.77 -4.05 25.01
CA ILE A 155 7.47 -5.25 25.46
C ILE A 155 8.07 -6.00 24.27
N GLU A 156 9.14 -6.75 24.50
CA GLU A 156 9.66 -7.67 23.48
C GLU A 156 8.74 -8.88 23.32
N HIS A 157 8.71 -9.46 22.12
CA HIS A 157 7.92 -10.66 21.84
C HIS A 157 8.37 -11.83 22.74
N GLY A 158 7.44 -12.34 23.55
CA GLY A 158 7.69 -13.41 24.52
C GLY A 158 7.70 -12.92 25.98
N ASP A 159 7.83 -11.61 26.20
CA ASP A 159 7.74 -11.00 27.52
C ASP A 159 6.29 -10.75 27.95
N SER A 160 6.13 -10.24 29.18
CA SER A 160 4.83 -9.84 29.72
C SER A 160 4.91 -8.50 30.43
N TYR A 161 3.91 -7.64 30.21
CA TYR A 161 3.67 -6.45 31.02
C TYR A 161 2.61 -6.78 32.08
N ILE A 162 2.92 -6.55 33.37
CA ILE A 162 2.03 -6.95 34.46
C ILE A 162 1.25 -5.75 34.97
N VAL A 163 -0.09 -5.81 34.93
CA VAL A 163 -0.98 -4.84 35.58
C VAL A 163 -1.86 -5.58 36.57
N ASN A 164 -1.83 -5.16 37.85
CA ASN A 164 -2.58 -5.79 38.93
C ASN A 164 -2.40 -7.33 39.04
N GLY A 165 -1.16 -7.81 38.85
CA GLY A 165 -0.84 -9.24 38.88
C GLY A 165 -1.27 -10.03 37.64
N VAL A 166 -1.96 -9.41 36.67
CA VAL A 166 -2.32 -10.04 35.39
C VAL A 166 -1.23 -9.75 34.36
N PRO A 167 -0.62 -10.80 33.76
CA PRO A 167 0.34 -10.62 32.67
C PRO A 167 -0.38 -10.39 31.34
N TYR A 168 0.07 -9.37 30.60
CA TYR A 168 -0.36 -9.07 29.23
C TYR A 168 0.82 -9.31 28.29
N THR A 169 0.60 -10.11 27.23
CA THR A 169 1.67 -10.60 26.34
C THR A 169 1.39 -10.34 24.86
N THR A 170 0.26 -9.70 24.53
CA THR A 170 -0.14 -9.41 23.15
C THR A 170 -0.37 -7.91 22.96
N SER A 171 -0.22 -7.43 21.73
CA SER A 171 -0.54 -6.04 21.40
C SER A 171 -2.04 -5.80 21.61
N GLY A 172 -2.41 -4.70 22.25
CA GLY A 172 -3.81 -4.43 22.55
C GLY A 172 -4.04 -3.15 23.34
N ILE A 173 -5.32 -2.77 23.39
CA ILE A 173 -5.84 -1.77 24.31
C ILE A 173 -6.66 -2.52 25.35
N TYR A 174 -6.18 -2.50 26.59
CA TYR A 174 -6.76 -3.22 27.72
C TYR A 174 -7.28 -2.24 28.75
N GLN A 175 -8.33 -2.66 29.45
CA GLN A 175 -8.82 -1.98 30.62
C GLN A 175 -8.66 -2.88 31.84
N ALA A 176 -7.91 -2.43 32.83
CA ALA A 176 -7.75 -3.11 34.10
C ALA A 176 -8.46 -2.28 35.19
N VAL A 177 -9.39 -2.93 35.90
CA VAL A 177 -10.09 -2.35 37.05
C VAL A 177 -9.33 -2.75 38.31
N PHE A 178 -9.00 -1.77 39.13
CA PHE A 178 -8.34 -1.97 40.41
C PHE A 178 -9.37 -2.09 41.54
N ASP A 179 -9.00 -2.78 42.61
CA ASP A 179 -9.83 -2.93 43.80
C ASP A 179 -10.29 -1.56 44.32
N THR A 180 -11.50 -1.57 44.90
CA THR A 180 -12.09 -0.36 45.46
C THR A 180 -11.22 0.23 46.56
N ASP A 181 -10.99 1.54 46.50
CA ASP A 181 -10.28 2.22 47.56
C ASP A 181 -11.12 2.25 48.86
N ALA A 182 -10.58 2.84 49.93
CA ALA A 182 -11.27 2.93 51.23
C ALA A 182 -12.66 3.61 51.15
N ASN A 183 -12.99 4.29 50.05
CA ASN A 183 -14.26 4.97 49.81
C ASN A 183 -15.19 4.20 48.87
N GLY A 184 -14.83 2.99 48.44
CA GLY A 184 -15.66 2.16 47.56
C GLY A 184 -15.55 2.50 46.07
N CYS A 185 -14.64 3.40 45.68
CA CYS A 185 -14.44 3.77 44.27
C CYS A 185 -13.37 2.92 43.60
N ASP A 186 -13.66 2.42 42.41
CA ASP A 186 -12.68 1.74 41.58
C ASP A 186 -11.72 2.74 40.89
N SER A 187 -10.61 2.22 40.38
CA SER A 187 -9.71 2.97 39.49
C SER A 187 -9.54 2.18 38.21
N VAL A 188 -9.49 2.89 37.09
CA VAL A 188 -9.40 2.29 35.77
C VAL A 188 -8.05 2.62 35.17
N VAL A 189 -7.28 1.59 34.85
CA VAL A 189 -6.07 1.71 34.05
C VAL A 189 -6.38 1.31 32.62
N ASN A 190 -6.21 2.25 31.70
CA ASN A 190 -6.24 1.99 30.27
C ASN A 190 -4.80 1.71 29.82
N LEU A 191 -4.48 0.46 29.53
CA LEU A 191 -3.18 0.02 29.04
C LEU A 191 -3.22 -0.07 27.52
N THR A 192 -2.36 0.69 26.85
CA THR A 192 -2.00 0.49 25.45
C THR A 192 -0.66 -0.24 25.43
N LEU A 193 -0.68 -1.52 25.06
CA LEU A 193 0.52 -2.37 25.03
C LEU A 193 0.88 -2.71 23.60
N ARG A 194 2.12 -2.44 23.20
CA ARG A 194 2.68 -2.85 21.90
C ARG A 194 3.76 -3.91 22.09
N VAL A 195 3.72 -4.96 21.27
CA VAL A 195 4.74 -6.03 21.24
C VAL A 195 5.72 -5.76 20.11
N VAL A 196 7.00 -5.75 20.43
CA VAL A 196 8.10 -5.50 19.48
C VAL A 196 8.85 -6.80 19.20
N TYR A 197 9.05 -7.12 17.93
CA TYR A 197 9.76 -8.31 17.50
C TYR A 197 11.25 -8.00 17.32
N THR A 198 12.11 -8.70 18.06
CA THR A 198 13.58 -8.60 17.95
C THR A 198 14.19 -9.68 17.05
N ALA A 199 13.35 -10.56 16.52
CA ALA A 199 13.66 -11.57 15.51
C ALA A 199 12.50 -11.63 14.51
N PRO A 200 12.69 -12.20 13.30
CA PRO A 200 11.61 -12.29 12.32
C PRO A 200 10.35 -12.94 12.88
N SER A 201 9.20 -12.29 12.66
CA SER A 201 7.89 -12.85 12.97
C SER A 201 7.59 -14.01 12.01
N VAL A 202 7.64 -15.23 12.50
CA VAL A 202 7.35 -16.44 11.72
C VAL A 202 5.85 -16.61 11.48
N TRP A 203 5.46 -16.78 10.22
CA TRP A 203 4.08 -17.03 9.82
C TRP A 203 3.67 -18.48 10.11
N ASP A 204 2.49 -18.63 10.68
CA ASP A 204 1.85 -19.93 10.98
C ASP A 204 0.66 -20.24 10.05
N GLY A 205 0.41 -19.38 9.06
CA GLY A 205 -0.73 -19.47 8.14
C GLY A 205 -2.00 -18.77 8.62
N THR A 206 -1.99 -18.11 9.79
CA THR A 206 -3.14 -17.36 10.30
C THR A 206 -3.18 -15.92 9.77
N SER A 207 -4.32 -15.24 9.99
CA SER A 207 -4.45 -13.81 9.75
C SER A 207 -5.11 -13.12 10.95
N THR A 208 -4.59 -11.94 11.32
CA THR A 208 -5.10 -11.15 12.45
C THR A 208 -5.08 -9.65 12.09
N PRO A 209 -6.09 -8.86 12.46
CA PRO A 209 -6.08 -7.43 12.21
C PRO A 209 -4.94 -6.73 12.96
N TRP A 210 -4.50 -5.59 12.44
CA TRP A 210 -3.62 -4.67 13.18
C TRP A 210 -4.34 -4.11 14.40
N VAL A 211 -3.55 -3.75 15.40
CA VAL A 211 -4.04 -3.10 16.64
C VAL A 211 -3.82 -1.59 16.58
N PHE A 212 -2.74 -1.15 15.93
CA PHE A 212 -2.29 0.24 15.92
C PHE A 212 -2.32 0.85 14.52
N GLY A 213 -2.50 2.17 14.51
CA GLY A 213 -2.67 2.95 13.29
C GLY A 213 -4.12 3.13 12.87
N ASP A 214 -4.42 4.25 12.22
CA ASP A 214 -5.71 4.52 11.59
C ASP A 214 -5.61 4.54 10.05
N GLY A 215 -4.42 4.27 9.50
CA GLY A 215 -4.15 4.22 8.08
C GLY A 215 -3.94 5.60 7.44
N THR A 216 -3.88 6.68 8.23
CA THR A 216 -3.47 7.99 7.73
C THR A 216 -1.95 8.08 7.58
N ALA A 217 -1.47 9.05 6.81
CA ALA A 217 -0.03 9.27 6.62
C ALA A 217 0.71 9.58 7.93
N GLN A 218 0.04 10.19 8.90
CA GLN A 218 0.60 10.53 10.21
C GLN A 218 0.53 9.36 11.21
N ASN A 219 -0.34 8.38 10.94
CA ASN A 219 -0.57 7.23 11.80
C ASN A 219 -0.89 5.97 10.96
N PRO A 220 0.11 5.45 10.21
CA PRO A 220 -0.06 4.29 9.35
C PRO A 220 -0.49 3.06 10.14
N TYR A 221 -1.20 2.13 9.49
CA TYR A 221 -1.44 0.81 10.08
C TYR A 221 -0.10 0.10 10.31
N LEU A 222 0.16 -0.28 11.55
CA LEU A 222 1.41 -0.95 11.91
C LEU A 222 1.25 -2.46 11.70
N ILE A 223 2.12 -3.02 10.86
CA ILE A 223 2.24 -4.45 10.64
C ILE A 223 3.39 -4.95 11.51
N GLU A 224 3.04 -5.38 12.72
CA GLU A 224 3.91 -5.89 13.77
C GLU A 224 4.30 -7.35 13.54
N ASN A 225 3.53 -8.11 12.76
CA ASN A 225 3.76 -9.54 12.54
C ASN A 225 3.23 -10.07 11.20
N ALA A 226 3.60 -11.31 10.88
CA ALA A 226 3.27 -11.95 9.61
C ALA A 226 1.75 -12.19 9.42
N ALA A 227 1.02 -12.46 10.50
CA ALA A 227 -0.43 -12.66 10.44
C ALA A 227 -1.17 -11.36 10.07
N GLN A 228 -0.65 -10.20 10.47
CA GLN A 228 -1.17 -8.89 10.06
C GLN A 228 -0.89 -8.59 8.57
N LEU A 229 0.28 -8.99 8.05
CA LEU A 229 0.55 -8.89 6.61
C LEU A 229 -0.40 -9.81 5.80
N ALA A 230 -0.63 -11.04 6.28
CA ALA A 230 -1.59 -11.96 5.68
C ALA A 230 -3.03 -11.43 5.75
N TYR A 231 -3.41 -10.78 6.86
CA TYR A 231 -4.71 -10.12 7.01
C TYR A 231 -4.93 -9.04 5.94
N MET A 232 -3.93 -8.17 5.72
CA MET A 232 -3.97 -7.16 4.66
C MET A 232 -4.26 -7.78 3.28
N SER A 233 -3.55 -8.88 2.94
CA SER A 233 -3.82 -9.62 1.70
C SER A 233 -5.27 -10.11 1.63
N SER A 234 -5.75 -10.76 2.70
CA SER A 234 -7.10 -11.35 2.72
C SER A 234 -8.23 -10.30 2.59
N GLU A 235 -8.08 -9.17 3.27
CA GLU A 235 -9.07 -8.08 3.26
C GLU A 235 -9.12 -7.39 1.90
N ILE A 236 -7.97 -6.98 1.36
CA ILE A 236 -7.91 -6.33 0.04
C ILE A 236 -8.46 -7.27 -1.03
N ASN A 237 -8.10 -8.55 -0.98
CA ASN A 237 -8.55 -9.51 -1.98
C ASN A 237 -10.05 -9.78 -1.92
N SER A 238 -10.70 -9.55 -0.79
CA SER A 238 -12.13 -9.83 -0.58
C SER A 238 -13.03 -8.60 -0.73
N ASN A 239 -12.51 -7.40 -0.44
CA ASN A 239 -13.31 -6.19 -0.29
C ASN A 239 -12.91 -5.11 -1.31
N ALA A 240 -13.81 -4.84 -2.26
CA ALA A 240 -13.59 -3.79 -3.25
C ALA A 240 -13.46 -2.42 -2.57
N GLY A 241 -12.35 -1.73 -2.84
CA GLY A 241 -12.05 -0.41 -2.30
C GLY A 241 -11.56 -0.39 -0.85
N ALA A 242 -11.28 -1.56 -0.26
CA ALA A 242 -10.59 -1.62 1.01
C ALA A 242 -9.23 -0.91 0.93
N TYR A 243 -8.97 -0.04 1.90
CA TYR A 243 -7.67 0.63 2.10
C TYR A 243 -7.15 1.47 0.93
N ILE A 244 -8.04 1.97 0.06
CA ILE A 244 -7.64 2.98 -0.94
C ILE A 244 -7.05 4.20 -0.23
N GLY A 245 -5.82 4.57 -0.59
CA GLY A 245 -5.10 5.71 -0.02
C GLY A 245 -4.62 5.54 1.42
N ALA A 246 -4.79 4.35 2.02
CA ALA A 246 -4.31 4.08 3.37
C ALA A 246 -2.79 3.82 3.38
N TYR A 247 -2.16 4.08 4.53
CA TYR A 247 -0.73 3.93 4.77
C TYR A 247 -0.46 2.72 5.68
N PHE A 248 0.57 1.95 5.34
CA PHE A 248 1.01 0.76 6.06
C PHE A 248 2.52 0.80 6.27
N ASP A 249 2.96 0.53 7.49
CA ASP A 249 4.37 0.38 7.84
C ASP A 249 4.63 -1.04 8.39
N LEU A 250 5.62 -1.74 7.83
CA LEU A 250 6.24 -2.85 8.55
C LEU A 250 7.04 -2.28 9.72
N VAL A 251 6.91 -2.92 10.88
CA VAL A 251 7.66 -2.55 12.10
C VAL A 251 8.38 -3.75 12.73
N ALA A 252 8.50 -4.83 11.95
CA ALA A 252 9.18 -6.07 12.27
C ALA A 252 9.60 -6.77 10.98
N ASP A 253 10.69 -7.54 11.04
CA ASP A 253 11.02 -8.48 9.99
C ASP A 253 9.97 -9.60 9.96
N ILE A 254 9.65 -10.08 8.76
CA ILE A 254 8.62 -11.08 8.52
C ILE A 254 9.28 -12.33 7.96
N ASP A 255 8.95 -13.49 8.51
CA ASP A 255 9.30 -14.78 7.91
C ASP A 255 8.02 -15.48 7.46
N LEU A 256 7.83 -15.64 6.14
CA LEU A 256 6.65 -16.31 5.58
C LEU A 256 6.72 -17.84 5.72
N ASN A 257 7.81 -18.37 6.29
CA ASN A 257 7.96 -19.75 6.76
C ASN A 257 7.72 -20.79 5.66
N GLY A 258 8.03 -20.42 4.41
CA GLY A 258 7.82 -21.28 3.24
C GLY A 258 6.37 -21.52 2.83
N TYR A 259 5.39 -20.89 3.49
CA TYR A 259 3.98 -21.04 3.15
C TYR A 259 3.69 -20.44 1.77
N ASN A 260 2.68 -21.01 1.10
CA ASN A 260 2.25 -20.50 -0.19
C ASN A 260 1.50 -19.17 -0.01
N TRP A 261 2.13 -18.07 -0.43
CA TRP A 261 1.62 -16.73 -0.29
C TRP A 261 0.44 -16.45 -1.23
N ALA A 262 -0.57 -15.75 -0.70
CA ALA A 262 -1.66 -15.17 -1.49
C ALA A 262 -1.29 -13.71 -1.85
N PRO A 263 -1.09 -13.37 -3.14
CA PRO A 263 -0.69 -12.02 -3.53
C PRO A 263 -1.63 -10.94 -3.02
N ILE A 264 -1.09 -9.80 -2.58
CA ILE A 264 -1.87 -8.63 -2.16
C ILE A 264 -2.41 -7.94 -3.43
N GLY A 265 -3.73 -7.93 -3.59
CA GLY A 265 -4.40 -7.31 -4.72
C GLY A 265 -4.64 -8.28 -5.88
N THR A 266 -5.85 -8.22 -6.43
CA THR A 266 -6.31 -8.97 -7.61
C THR A 266 -6.74 -8.03 -8.72
N SER A 267 -7.10 -8.55 -9.91
CA SER A 267 -7.71 -7.73 -10.96
C SER A 267 -9.07 -7.16 -10.59
N ALA A 268 -9.79 -7.76 -9.63
CA ALA A 268 -11.07 -7.23 -9.16
C ALA A 268 -10.87 -6.20 -8.03
N ASN A 269 -9.89 -6.45 -7.16
CA ASN A 269 -9.60 -5.64 -5.98
C ASN A 269 -8.10 -5.33 -5.95
N GLN A 270 -7.69 -4.24 -6.60
CA GLN A 270 -6.27 -3.85 -6.68
C GLN A 270 -5.81 -3.21 -5.36
N PHE A 271 -4.51 -3.33 -5.06
CA PHE A 271 -3.88 -2.51 -4.03
C PHE A 271 -3.72 -1.07 -4.52
N GLN A 272 -4.21 -0.11 -3.74
CA GLN A 272 -4.26 1.32 -4.06
C GLN A 272 -3.85 2.19 -2.85
N GLY A 273 -2.99 1.66 -1.97
CA GLY A 273 -2.47 2.36 -0.79
C GLY A 273 -0.98 2.67 -0.88
N HIS A 274 -0.39 3.01 0.27
CA HIS A 274 1.03 3.25 0.46
C HIS A 274 1.60 2.18 1.40
N PHE A 275 2.46 1.32 0.89
CA PHE A 275 3.14 0.30 1.69
C PHE A 275 4.61 0.65 1.83
N ASN A 276 5.06 0.84 3.06
CA ASN A 276 6.46 1.07 3.40
C ASN A 276 6.97 -0.10 4.21
N GLY A 277 7.90 -0.85 3.65
CA GLY A 277 8.57 -1.94 4.36
C GLY A 277 9.56 -1.44 5.42
N ASN A 278 9.87 -0.14 5.46
CA ASN A 278 10.74 0.49 6.45
C ASN A 278 12.09 -0.23 6.60
N ASP A 279 12.61 -0.73 5.48
CA ASP A 279 13.83 -1.54 5.35
C ASP A 279 13.82 -2.87 6.14
N HIS A 280 12.66 -3.28 6.70
CA HIS A 280 12.45 -4.62 7.23
C HIS A 280 12.42 -5.68 6.12
N THR A 281 12.77 -6.91 6.49
CA THR A 281 12.88 -8.01 5.54
C THR A 281 11.60 -8.84 5.49
N ILE A 282 11.33 -9.42 4.32
CA ILE A 282 10.31 -10.45 4.12
C ILE A 282 11.03 -11.70 3.63
N ASN A 283 11.12 -12.70 4.49
CA ASN A 283 11.91 -13.90 4.25
C ASN A 283 11.05 -14.98 3.60
N ASP A 284 11.68 -15.74 2.71
CA ASP A 284 11.15 -17.00 2.17
C ASP A 284 9.76 -16.86 1.50
N LEU A 285 9.60 -15.82 0.68
CA LEU A 285 8.43 -15.65 -0.18
C LEU A 285 8.30 -16.84 -1.15
N ASN A 286 7.26 -17.65 -0.96
CA ASN A 286 6.95 -18.79 -1.83
C ASN A 286 5.58 -18.63 -2.46
N ILE A 287 5.51 -18.78 -3.79
CA ILE A 287 4.25 -18.80 -4.53
C ILE A 287 4.31 -19.92 -5.55
N THR A 288 3.39 -20.86 -5.48
CA THR A 288 3.24 -21.97 -6.43
C THR A 288 1.91 -21.86 -7.15
N VAL A 289 1.96 -21.70 -8.46
CA VAL A 289 0.78 -21.65 -9.33
C VAL A 289 0.79 -22.88 -10.24
N ASN A 290 -0.02 -23.88 -9.90
CA ASN A 290 -0.22 -25.10 -10.71
C ASN A 290 -1.58 -25.03 -11.39
N GLY A 291 -1.68 -24.23 -12.46
CA GLY A 291 -2.94 -23.92 -13.12
C GLY A 291 -2.96 -22.51 -13.69
N ASN A 292 -4.15 -21.92 -13.82
CA ASN A 292 -4.33 -20.60 -14.46
C ASN A 292 -4.64 -19.46 -13.46
N ASN A 293 -4.53 -19.69 -12.14
CA ASN A 293 -4.83 -18.70 -11.11
C ASN A 293 -3.93 -18.90 -9.86
N PRO A 294 -3.45 -17.84 -9.21
CA PRO A 294 -3.53 -16.42 -9.62
C PRO A 294 -2.74 -16.12 -10.90
N GLN A 295 -3.22 -15.16 -11.69
CA GLN A 295 -2.52 -14.67 -12.88
C GLN A 295 -1.52 -13.56 -12.57
N TYR A 296 -1.74 -12.86 -11.46
CA TYR A 296 -0.95 -11.74 -10.98
C TYR A 296 -0.15 -12.23 -9.78
N VAL A 297 1.14 -12.44 -9.98
CA VAL A 297 2.01 -13.23 -9.09
C VAL A 297 3.13 -12.34 -8.58
N GLY A 298 3.21 -12.23 -7.25
CA GLY A 298 4.18 -11.44 -6.49
C GLY A 298 3.74 -11.31 -5.04
N LEU A 299 4.54 -10.64 -4.21
CA LEU A 299 4.09 -10.17 -2.89
C LEU A 299 2.80 -9.37 -3.06
N PHE A 300 2.81 -8.44 -4.02
CA PHE A 300 1.64 -7.78 -4.56
C PHE A 300 1.25 -8.39 -5.91
N GLY A 301 -0.03 -8.73 -6.09
CA GLY A 301 -0.55 -9.23 -7.36
C GLY A 301 -0.76 -8.06 -8.33
N TYR A 302 -1.74 -7.20 -8.01
CA TYR A 302 -2.13 -6.07 -8.84
C TYR A 302 -2.09 -4.76 -8.02
N VAL A 303 -1.22 -3.84 -8.45
CA VAL A 303 -1.01 -2.51 -7.88
C VAL A 303 -1.54 -1.45 -8.84
N ASN A 304 -2.32 -0.48 -8.34
CA ASN A 304 -2.94 0.57 -9.15
C ASN A 304 -2.89 1.92 -8.42
N ASN A 305 -2.25 2.92 -9.02
CA ASN A 305 -2.05 4.25 -8.43
C ASN A 305 -1.58 4.19 -6.96
N ALA A 306 -0.64 3.30 -6.67
CA ALA A 306 -0.16 3.00 -5.32
C ALA A 306 1.35 3.22 -5.20
N GLU A 307 1.83 3.17 -3.96
CA GLU A 307 3.24 3.29 -3.62
C GLU A 307 3.70 2.06 -2.83
N ILE A 308 4.83 1.48 -3.24
CA ILE A 308 5.52 0.42 -2.52
C ILE A 308 6.97 0.86 -2.33
N SER A 309 7.42 0.92 -1.09
CA SER A 309 8.76 1.41 -0.75
C SER A 309 9.47 0.52 0.27
N ASN A 310 10.80 0.44 0.18
CA ASN A 310 11.67 -0.15 1.21
C ASN A 310 11.33 -1.62 1.54
N VAL A 311 11.04 -2.43 0.51
CA VAL A 311 10.65 -3.84 0.65
C VAL A 311 11.77 -4.76 0.19
N HIS A 312 12.25 -5.62 1.09
CA HIS A 312 13.38 -6.50 0.82
C HIS A 312 12.99 -7.97 0.98
N ILE A 313 12.82 -8.64 -0.15
CA ILE A 313 12.55 -10.09 -0.16
C ILE A 313 13.89 -10.82 -0.10
N ILE A 314 14.15 -11.50 1.00
CA ILE A 314 15.39 -12.25 1.24
C ILE A 314 15.13 -13.74 1.46
N GLY A 315 16.20 -14.51 1.63
CA GLY A 315 16.13 -15.95 1.88
C GLY A 315 16.04 -16.78 0.59
N ASN A 316 15.56 -18.01 0.71
CA ASN A 316 15.56 -19.02 -0.35
C ASN A 316 14.17 -19.26 -0.97
N GLY A 317 13.28 -18.26 -0.87
CA GLY A 317 11.94 -18.30 -1.46
C GLY A 317 11.95 -18.61 -2.96
N THR A 318 10.87 -19.21 -3.44
CA THR A 318 10.68 -19.55 -4.86
C THR A 318 9.28 -19.18 -5.35
N ILE A 319 9.23 -18.45 -6.47
CA ILE A 319 8.02 -18.18 -7.22
C ILE A 319 7.98 -19.13 -8.42
N SER A 320 7.10 -20.13 -8.37
CA SER A 320 6.95 -21.19 -9.37
C SER A 320 5.60 -21.09 -10.09
N VAL A 321 5.61 -20.91 -11.42
CA VAL A 321 4.38 -20.78 -12.24
C VAL A 321 4.34 -21.83 -13.35
N GLN A 322 3.26 -22.62 -13.36
CA GLN A 322 2.99 -23.70 -14.30
C GLN A 322 1.54 -23.63 -14.81
N GLY A 323 1.24 -22.59 -15.60
CA GLY A 323 -0.03 -22.48 -16.35
C GLY A 323 0.19 -22.52 -17.85
N THR A 324 -0.84 -22.81 -18.64
CA THR A 324 -0.63 -23.06 -20.09
C THR A 324 -1.69 -22.45 -21.00
N ASN A 325 -2.74 -21.85 -20.42
CA ASN A 325 -3.90 -21.36 -21.15
C ASN A 325 -4.32 -19.94 -20.75
N THR A 326 -3.44 -19.18 -20.10
CA THR A 326 -3.73 -17.81 -19.73
C THR A 326 -2.48 -16.94 -19.69
N THR A 327 -2.70 -15.63 -19.69
CA THR A 327 -1.63 -14.65 -19.53
C THR A 327 -1.25 -14.52 -18.05
N PHE A 328 0.06 -14.52 -17.78
CA PHE A 328 0.63 -14.36 -16.45
C PHE A 328 1.47 -13.09 -16.34
N TYR A 329 1.36 -12.44 -15.19
CA TYR A 329 2.15 -11.28 -14.77
C TYR A 329 2.90 -11.66 -13.51
N ILE A 330 4.22 -11.75 -13.60
CA ILE A 330 5.07 -12.38 -12.59
C ILE A 330 6.21 -11.43 -12.26
N GLY A 331 6.27 -11.02 -11.00
CA GLY A 331 7.40 -10.29 -10.41
C GLY A 331 7.39 -10.46 -8.90
N SER A 332 8.56 -10.50 -8.26
CA SER A 332 8.60 -10.79 -6.83
C SER A 332 7.92 -9.72 -5.97
N ILE A 333 8.07 -8.44 -6.35
CA ILE A 333 7.43 -7.31 -5.69
C ILE A 333 6.00 -7.16 -6.20
N ALA A 334 5.83 -7.07 -7.52
CA ALA A 334 4.52 -6.89 -8.13
C ALA A 334 4.34 -7.73 -9.41
N GLY A 335 3.19 -8.39 -9.54
CA GLY A 335 2.80 -8.98 -10.83
C GLY A 335 2.54 -7.89 -11.87
N TYR A 336 1.64 -6.96 -11.55
CA TYR A 336 1.21 -5.87 -12.43
C TYR A 336 1.13 -4.57 -11.63
N ALA A 337 1.71 -3.49 -12.17
CA ALA A 337 1.68 -2.16 -11.56
C ALA A 337 1.31 -1.09 -12.60
N ILE A 338 0.24 -0.33 -12.33
CA ILE A 338 -0.23 0.77 -13.19
C ILE A 338 -0.26 2.11 -12.45
N GLY A 339 0.26 3.16 -13.09
CA GLY A 339 0.33 4.51 -12.52
C GLY A 339 0.96 4.57 -11.12
N SER A 340 1.89 3.66 -10.82
CA SER A 340 2.38 3.38 -9.47
C SER A 340 3.87 3.66 -9.32
N THR A 341 4.31 3.86 -8.09
CA THR A 341 5.71 4.07 -7.73
C THR A 341 6.21 2.89 -6.90
N ILE A 342 7.30 2.28 -7.34
CA ILE A 342 8.01 1.23 -6.60
C ILE A 342 9.44 1.71 -6.38
N VAL A 343 9.88 1.80 -5.13
CA VAL A 343 11.18 2.41 -4.79
C VAL A 343 11.91 1.64 -3.69
N ASN A 344 13.23 1.51 -3.84
CA ASN A 344 14.08 0.87 -2.83
C ASN A 344 13.57 -0.55 -2.49
N CYS A 345 13.41 -1.40 -3.51
CA CYS A 345 12.97 -2.77 -3.32
C CYS A 345 14.01 -3.77 -3.82
N SER A 346 14.12 -4.92 -3.16
CA SER A 346 15.03 -5.99 -3.58
C SER A 346 14.42 -7.39 -3.54
N ASN A 347 15.02 -8.29 -4.31
CA ASN A 347 14.60 -9.69 -4.39
C ASN A 347 15.77 -10.66 -4.45
N GLN A 348 15.77 -11.65 -3.56
CA GLN A 348 16.65 -12.82 -3.60
C GLN A 348 15.92 -14.12 -3.99
N SER A 349 14.58 -14.11 -4.03
CA SER A 349 13.80 -15.30 -4.36
C SER A 349 13.95 -15.68 -5.84
N ASN A 350 14.05 -16.98 -6.12
CA ASN A 350 14.16 -17.47 -7.50
C ASN A 350 12.80 -17.48 -8.20
N LEU A 351 12.80 -17.17 -9.51
CA LEU A 351 11.61 -17.25 -10.35
C LEU A 351 11.74 -18.43 -11.31
N ILE A 352 10.76 -19.33 -11.28
CA ILE A 352 10.73 -20.55 -12.09
C ILE A 352 9.40 -20.60 -12.84
N VAL A 353 9.44 -20.42 -14.15
CA VAL A 353 8.26 -20.45 -15.02
C VAL A 353 8.40 -21.62 -15.98
N ASN A 354 7.45 -22.55 -15.95
CA ASN A 354 7.46 -23.75 -16.80
C ASN A 354 6.10 -23.95 -17.47
N HIS A 355 6.02 -23.60 -18.75
CA HIS A 355 4.84 -23.73 -19.58
C HIS A 355 5.03 -24.86 -20.60
N THR A 356 4.44 -26.04 -20.35
CA THR A 356 4.59 -27.22 -21.23
C THR A 356 3.24 -27.70 -21.76
N GLY A 357 3.15 -28.05 -23.05
CA GLY A 357 1.95 -28.69 -23.63
C GLY A 357 0.77 -27.73 -23.88
N THR A 358 1.06 -26.47 -24.19
CA THR A 358 0.07 -25.38 -24.26
C THR A 358 -0.87 -25.52 -25.46
N THR A 359 -2.16 -25.26 -25.26
CA THR A 359 -3.20 -25.42 -26.29
C THR A 359 -3.98 -24.14 -26.59
N THR A 360 -3.49 -22.96 -26.18
CA THR A 360 -4.01 -21.64 -26.59
C THR A 360 -2.90 -20.59 -26.62
N SER A 361 -3.11 -19.46 -27.31
CA SER A 361 -2.19 -18.31 -27.32
C SER A 361 -2.29 -17.53 -26.01
N TYR A 362 -1.17 -17.13 -25.42
CA TYR A 362 -1.10 -16.28 -24.24
C TYR A 362 0.22 -15.50 -24.21
N ASN A 363 0.31 -14.53 -23.28
CA ASN A 363 1.52 -13.79 -23.02
C ASN A 363 2.09 -14.12 -21.64
N THR A 364 3.42 -14.03 -21.50
CA THR A 364 4.07 -14.06 -20.18
C THR A 364 4.79 -12.75 -19.96
N TYR A 365 4.53 -12.10 -18.83
CA TYR A 365 5.25 -10.93 -18.36
C TYR A 365 6.03 -11.35 -17.13
N LEU A 366 7.36 -11.44 -17.25
CA LEU A 366 8.24 -11.95 -16.20
C LEU A 366 9.35 -10.96 -15.92
N GLY A 367 9.28 -10.26 -14.80
CA GLY A 367 10.37 -9.45 -14.27
C GLY A 367 10.90 -10.06 -12.98
N GLY A 368 12.17 -9.86 -12.66
CA GLY A 368 12.67 -10.22 -11.32
C GLY A 368 11.91 -9.49 -10.21
N LEU A 369 11.54 -8.23 -10.43
CA LEU A 369 10.77 -7.42 -9.48
C LEU A 369 9.33 -7.18 -9.93
N VAL A 370 9.13 -6.79 -11.19
CA VAL A 370 7.81 -6.40 -11.70
C VAL A 370 7.50 -7.10 -13.02
N GLY A 371 6.37 -7.82 -13.09
CA GLY A 371 5.97 -8.48 -14.35
C GLY A 371 5.66 -7.46 -15.45
N TYR A 372 4.71 -6.56 -15.18
CA TYR A 372 4.34 -5.48 -16.11
C TYR A 372 4.19 -4.16 -15.36
N LEU A 373 5.02 -3.19 -15.71
CA LEU A 373 4.99 -1.83 -15.19
C LEU A 373 4.47 -0.89 -16.28
N THR A 374 3.34 -0.23 -16.02
CA THR A 374 2.69 0.65 -17.01
C THR A 374 2.23 1.98 -16.45
N GLY A 375 2.34 3.07 -17.21
CA GLY A 375 1.67 4.33 -16.88
C GLY A 375 0.14 4.24 -17.01
N ASN A 376 -0.58 5.23 -16.50
CA ASN A 376 -2.02 5.32 -16.75
C ASN A 376 -2.26 5.81 -18.18
N THR A 377 -3.02 5.07 -18.98
CA THR A 377 -3.22 5.34 -20.43
C THR A 377 -4.64 5.79 -20.79
N ASN A 378 -5.58 5.82 -19.85
CA ASN A 378 -6.97 6.17 -20.16
C ASN A 378 -7.63 7.01 -19.04
N PRO A 379 -7.52 8.36 -19.09
CA PRO A 379 -6.69 9.14 -20.01
C PRO A 379 -5.18 8.99 -19.69
N PRO A 380 -4.27 9.32 -20.62
CA PRO A 380 -2.83 9.25 -20.37
C PRO A 380 -2.38 10.31 -19.37
N THR A 381 -2.44 10.00 -18.06
CA THR A 381 -2.28 10.99 -16.98
C THR A 381 -0.96 10.91 -16.24
N SER A 382 -0.32 9.74 -16.18
CA SER A 382 0.90 9.56 -15.38
C SER A 382 1.78 8.42 -15.89
N LEU A 383 3.10 8.57 -15.71
CA LEU A 383 4.07 7.50 -15.83
C LEU A 383 4.03 6.61 -14.57
N SER A 384 4.50 5.37 -14.69
CA SER A 384 4.93 4.57 -13.54
C SER A 384 6.43 4.70 -13.29
N TYR A 385 6.86 4.42 -12.07
CA TYR A 385 8.25 4.56 -11.64
C TYR A 385 8.75 3.31 -10.93
N LEU A 386 9.93 2.82 -11.31
CA LEU A 386 10.69 1.83 -10.56
C LEU A 386 12.10 2.38 -10.33
N THR A 387 12.46 2.62 -9.07
CA THR A 387 13.73 3.30 -8.77
C THR A 387 14.48 2.67 -7.61
N ASN A 388 15.82 2.71 -7.66
CA ASN A 388 16.69 2.21 -6.58
C ASN A 388 16.41 0.75 -6.20
N SER A 389 16.14 -0.11 -7.18
CA SER A 389 15.69 -1.48 -6.91
C SER A 389 16.54 -2.52 -7.64
N MET A 390 16.69 -3.71 -7.04
CA MET A 390 17.54 -4.75 -7.63
C MET A 390 16.99 -6.17 -7.50
N ASN A 391 17.25 -6.97 -8.54
CA ASN A 391 17.00 -8.40 -8.55
C ASN A 391 18.32 -9.19 -8.41
N GLU A 392 18.37 -10.05 -7.40
CA GLU A 392 19.43 -11.04 -7.15
C GLU A 392 18.93 -12.47 -7.38
N GLY A 393 17.61 -12.66 -7.45
CA GLY A 393 16.99 -13.94 -7.74
C GLY A 393 17.25 -14.42 -9.17
N LYS A 394 17.52 -15.71 -9.33
CA LYS A 394 17.68 -16.34 -10.66
C LYS A 394 16.34 -16.42 -11.37
N ILE A 395 16.34 -16.16 -12.67
CA ILE A 395 15.16 -16.35 -13.52
C ILE A 395 15.36 -17.58 -14.40
N ASN A 396 14.50 -18.58 -14.23
CA ASN A 396 14.43 -19.77 -15.08
C ASN A 396 13.07 -19.76 -15.80
N PHE A 397 13.10 -19.56 -17.11
CA PHE A 397 11.92 -19.59 -17.95
C PHE A 397 12.02 -20.74 -18.95
N ASN A 398 11.00 -21.58 -18.99
CA ASN A 398 10.88 -22.69 -19.92
C ASN A 398 9.51 -22.68 -20.58
N ILE A 399 9.49 -22.54 -21.91
CA ILE A 399 8.32 -22.87 -22.71
C ILE A 399 8.62 -24.05 -23.63
N LYS A 400 7.70 -25.02 -23.63
CA LYS A 400 7.68 -26.16 -24.53
C LYS A 400 6.31 -26.28 -25.19
N LEU A 401 6.24 -25.80 -26.43
CA LEU A 401 5.04 -25.83 -27.25
C LEU A 401 4.92 -27.18 -27.95
N GLU A 402 4.11 -28.08 -27.40
CA GLU A 402 3.78 -29.38 -28.01
C GLU A 402 2.29 -29.39 -28.35
N SER A 403 1.96 -29.24 -29.64
CA SER A 403 0.58 -29.18 -30.10
C SER A 403 0.44 -29.81 -31.47
N ASN A 404 -0.59 -30.65 -31.62
CA ASN A 404 -0.93 -31.33 -32.88
C ASN A 404 -1.98 -30.57 -33.73
N TYR A 405 -2.40 -29.38 -33.28
CA TYR A 405 -3.36 -28.55 -34.01
C TYR A 405 -2.67 -27.74 -35.12
N SER A 406 -3.30 -27.68 -36.29
CA SER A 406 -2.80 -27.01 -37.48
C SER A 406 -3.09 -25.50 -37.56
N ASP A 407 -3.68 -24.91 -36.53
CA ASP A 407 -4.00 -23.48 -36.49
C ASP A 407 -2.74 -22.62 -36.28
N SER A 408 -2.70 -21.43 -36.87
CA SER A 408 -1.58 -20.52 -36.63
C SER A 408 -1.72 -19.87 -35.25
N ARG A 409 -0.67 -19.93 -34.42
CA ARG A 409 -0.66 -19.23 -33.13
C ARG A 409 0.67 -18.58 -32.83
N THR A 410 0.58 -17.51 -32.05
CA THR A 410 1.72 -16.70 -31.61
C THR A 410 1.69 -16.49 -30.11
N TRP A 411 2.85 -16.66 -29.47
CA TRP A 411 3.06 -16.36 -28.05
C TRP A 411 4.11 -15.28 -27.90
N TYR A 412 3.93 -14.42 -26.89
CA TYR A 412 4.86 -13.36 -26.56
C TYR A 412 5.29 -13.49 -25.10
N HIS A 413 6.60 -13.57 -24.88
CA HIS A 413 7.21 -13.68 -23.56
C HIS A 413 8.14 -12.49 -23.36
N TYR A 414 7.74 -11.61 -22.44
CA TYR A 414 8.44 -10.39 -22.08
C TYR A 414 9.20 -10.65 -20.79
N ILE A 415 10.52 -10.83 -20.89
CA ILE A 415 11.35 -11.32 -19.79
C ILE A 415 12.45 -10.31 -19.49
N GLY A 416 12.39 -9.70 -18.31
CA GLY A 416 13.42 -8.80 -17.82
C GLY A 416 14.04 -9.29 -16.53
N GLY A 417 15.32 -9.04 -16.33
CA GLY A 417 15.94 -9.25 -15.02
C GLY A 417 15.30 -8.38 -13.93
N VAL A 418 14.76 -7.21 -14.30
CA VAL A 418 14.03 -6.33 -13.36
C VAL A 418 12.55 -6.24 -13.70
N VAL A 419 12.21 -5.87 -14.94
CA VAL A 419 10.83 -5.67 -15.41
C VAL A 419 10.54 -6.49 -16.66
N GLY A 420 9.46 -7.29 -16.67
CA GLY A 420 9.09 -8.08 -17.87
C GLY A 420 8.76 -7.19 -19.07
N LYS A 421 7.73 -6.35 -18.93
CA LYS A 421 7.36 -5.32 -19.91
C LYS A 421 7.22 -3.95 -19.25
N LEU A 422 7.66 -2.92 -19.97
CA LEU A 422 7.62 -1.54 -19.54
C LEU A 422 6.86 -0.69 -20.56
N ASP A 423 5.71 -0.18 -20.18
CA ASP A 423 4.95 0.76 -21.01
C ASP A 423 4.85 2.10 -20.26
N HIS A 424 5.12 3.24 -20.88
CA HIS A 424 4.83 4.55 -20.26
C HIS A 424 5.42 4.72 -18.84
N ALA A 425 6.72 4.46 -18.66
CA ALA A 425 7.32 4.39 -17.34
C ALA A 425 8.82 4.77 -17.33
N THR A 426 9.31 5.09 -16.13
CA THR A 426 10.73 5.36 -15.86
C THR A 426 11.31 4.27 -14.97
N VAL A 427 12.46 3.72 -15.39
CA VAL A 427 13.30 2.84 -14.56
C VAL A 427 14.62 3.57 -14.31
N GLU A 428 14.95 3.82 -13.05
CA GLU A 428 16.17 4.53 -12.68
C GLU A 428 16.94 3.81 -11.59
N ASN A 429 18.28 3.75 -11.73
CA ASN A 429 19.15 3.18 -10.71
C ASN A 429 18.67 1.77 -10.32
N CYS A 430 18.54 0.87 -11.30
CA CYS A 430 18.05 -0.48 -11.07
C CYS A 430 19.04 -1.53 -11.60
N GLY A 431 19.13 -2.67 -10.93
CA GLY A 431 20.13 -3.69 -11.19
C GLY A 431 19.58 -5.11 -11.33
N ASN A 432 20.09 -5.88 -12.27
CA ASN A 432 19.95 -7.34 -12.27
C ASN A 432 21.31 -8.01 -12.06
N LEU A 433 21.42 -8.81 -11.00
CA LEU A 433 22.69 -9.39 -10.55
C LEU A 433 22.86 -10.86 -10.92
N ASP A 434 21.78 -11.66 -10.98
CA ASP A 434 21.85 -13.08 -11.36
C ASP A 434 21.29 -13.34 -12.76
N SER A 435 21.51 -14.55 -13.25
CA SER A 435 21.39 -14.95 -14.63
C SER A 435 19.95 -15.32 -15.01
N LEU A 436 19.64 -15.09 -16.28
CA LEU A 436 18.41 -15.49 -16.95
C LEU A 436 18.70 -16.75 -17.78
N PHE A 437 18.00 -17.84 -17.47
CA PHE A 437 18.04 -19.09 -18.23
C PHE A 437 16.71 -19.29 -18.94
N LEU A 438 16.73 -19.15 -20.26
CA LEU A 438 15.53 -19.08 -21.09
C LEU A 438 15.52 -20.24 -22.08
N MET A 439 14.40 -20.94 -22.16
CA MET A 439 14.12 -21.97 -23.16
C MET A 439 12.89 -21.59 -23.96
N ASN A 440 13.05 -21.53 -25.28
CA ASN A 440 11.99 -21.39 -26.27
C ASN A 440 11.97 -22.65 -27.12
N ASP A 441 11.23 -23.68 -26.71
CA ASP A 441 11.11 -24.93 -27.46
C ASP A 441 9.79 -24.97 -28.23
N VAL A 442 9.86 -24.65 -29.52
CA VAL A 442 8.71 -24.65 -30.44
C VAL A 442 8.67 -25.97 -31.19
N ALA A 443 8.02 -26.97 -30.58
CA ALA A 443 7.92 -28.34 -31.06
C ALA A 443 6.55 -28.66 -31.72
N ALA A 444 6.06 -27.83 -32.66
CA ALA A 444 4.66 -27.88 -33.10
C ALA A 444 4.40 -27.48 -34.58
N TYR A 445 3.12 -27.54 -34.99
CA TYR A 445 2.60 -27.14 -36.30
C TYR A 445 2.16 -25.65 -36.33
N TYR A 446 2.64 -24.86 -37.29
CA TYR A 446 2.24 -23.44 -37.56
C TYR A 446 2.38 -22.47 -36.38
N LYS A 447 3.44 -22.60 -35.59
CA LYS A 447 3.59 -21.84 -34.34
C LYS A 447 4.72 -20.82 -34.42
N SER A 448 4.51 -19.66 -33.82
CA SER A 448 5.56 -18.65 -33.59
C SER A 448 5.65 -18.31 -32.11
N SER A 449 6.86 -18.28 -31.56
CA SER A 449 7.08 -17.88 -30.17
C SER A 449 8.15 -16.81 -30.10
N TYR A 450 7.88 -15.74 -29.37
CA TYR A 450 8.76 -14.59 -29.25
C TYR A 450 9.22 -14.45 -27.80
N ILE A 451 10.52 -14.58 -27.57
CA ILE A 451 11.17 -14.21 -26.32
C ILE A 451 11.86 -12.86 -26.51
N TYR A 452 11.44 -11.88 -25.74
CA TYR A 452 12.10 -10.60 -25.58
C TYR A 452 12.80 -10.59 -24.22
N ALA A 453 14.13 -10.63 -24.22
CA ALA A 453 14.95 -10.83 -23.04
C ALA A 453 15.91 -9.65 -22.83
N GLY A 454 15.78 -8.98 -21.68
CA GLY A 454 16.70 -7.92 -21.27
C GLY A 454 17.16 -8.09 -19.83
N GLY A 455 18.36 -7.63 -19.50
CA GLY A 455 18.80 -7.61 -18.10
C GLY A 455 17.98 -6.66 -17.24
N ILE A 456 17.48 -5.57 -17.81
CA ILE A 456 16.56 -4.64 -17.13
C ILE A 456 15.12 -4.89 -17.59
N ALA A 457 14.85 -4.75 -18.88
CA ALA A 457 13.50 -4.85 -19.43
C ALA A 457 13.40 -5.82 -20.62
N GLY A 458 12.40 -6.70 -20.64
CA GLY A 458 12.18 -7.57 -21.81
C GLY A 458 11.74 -6.78 -23.04
N HIS A 459 10.70 -5.98 -22.89
CA HIS A 459 10.13 -5.16 -23.97
C HIS A 459 9.71 -3.79 -23.46
N VAL A 460 9.87 -2.76 -24.29
CA VAL A 460 9.50 -1.39 -23.94
C VAL A 460 8.63 -0.70 -24.99
N TYR A 461 7.65 0.09 -24.54
CA TYR A 461 6.74 0.87 -25.40
C TYR A 461 6.45 2.25 -24.79
N GLY A 462 6.76 3.31 -25.54
CA GLY A 462 6.54 4.69 -25.14
C GLY A 462 5.77 5.47 -26.20
N THR A 463 5.22 6.60 -25.80
CA THR A 463 4.63 7.60 -26.72
C THR A 463 5.25 8.95 -26.45
N SER A 464 4.98 9.94 -27.31
CA SER A 464 5.42 11.32 -27.08
C SER A 464 4.89 11.90 -25.77
N THR A 465 3.67 11.51 -25.37
CA THR A 465 3.04 11.96 -24.12
C THR A 465 3.58 11.23 -22.90
N LEU A 466 3.81 9.92 -23.03
CA LEU A 466 4.29 9.07 -21.96
C LEU A 466 5.50 8.26 -22.45
N PRO A 467 6.70 8.88 -22.47
CA PRO A 467 7.90 8.25 -22.97
C PRO A 467 8.46 7.22 -22.00
N ILE A 468 9.40 6.41 -22.49
CA ILE A 468 10.19 5.48 -21.68
C ILE A 468 11.53 6.13 -21.37
N ASN A 469 11.93 6.09 -20.09
CA ASN A 469 13.27 6.46 -19.67
C ASN A 469 13.89 5.32 -18.84
N ILE A 470 14.97 4.72 -19.33
CA ILE A 470 15.76 3.75 -18.57
C ILE A 470 17.13 4.38 -18.35
N LYS A 471 17.44 4.71 -17.09
CA LYS A 471 18.66 5.43 -16.73
C LYS A 471 19.41 4.81 -15.57
N LYS A 472 20.74 4.97 -15.54
CA LYS A 472 21.61 4.52 -14.42
C LYS A 472 21.41 3.04 -14.07
N SER A 473 21.10 2.20 -15.05
CA SER A 473 20.64 0.83 -14.79
C SER A 473 21.61 -0.19 -15.36
N TYR A 474 21.74 -1.33 -14.70
CA TYR A 474 22.79 -2.29 -15.01
C TYR A 474 22.36 -3.75 -14.99
N ASN A 475 23.01 -4.52 -15.85
CA ASN A 475 22.93 -5.97 -15.84
C ASN A 475 24.31 -6.57 -15.60
N LYS A 476 24.43 -7.41 -14.56
CA LYS A 476 25.61 -8.26 -14.30
C LYS A 476 25.32 -9.74 -14.60
N GLY A 477 24.05 -10.12 -14.58
CA GLY A 477 23.59 -11.49 -14.85
C GLY A 477 23.78 -11.91 -16.31
N LYS A 478 24.16 -13.17 -16.54
CA LYS A 478 24.22 -13.73 -17.90
C LYS A 478 22.81 -13.89 -18.46
N ILE A 479 22.66 -13.74 -19.77
CA ILE A 479 21.40 -14.08 -20.45
C ILE A 479 21.67 -15.24 -21.40
N ILE A 480 21.11 -16.41 -21.07
CA ILE A 480 21.27 -17.63 -21.86
C ILE A 480 19.91 -17.97 -22.45
N LEU A 481 19.83 -17.95 -23.77
CA LEU A 481 18.62 -18.32 -24.50
C LEU A 481 18.87 -19.58 -25.33
N ASN A 482 18.10 -20.62 -25.07
CA ASN A 482 18.00 -21.81 -25.92
C ASN A 482 16.78 -21.64 -26.84
N ASN A 483 17.01 -21.34 -28.11
CA ASN A 483 15.98 -21.01 -29.08
C ASN A 483 15.82 -22.13 -30.12
N LEU A 484 14.86 -23.02 -29.88
CA LEU A 484 14.67 -24.28 -30.57
C LEU A 484 13.41 -24.22 -31.45
N ALA A 485 13.56 -24.52 -32.74
CA ALA A 485 12.46 -24.64 -33.68
C ALA A 485 12.44 -26.04 -34.31
N LYS A 486 11.38 -26.82 -34.08
CA LYS A 486 11.25 -28.18 -34.61
C LYS A 486 9.79 -28.53 -34.89
N SER A 487 9.42 -28.67 -36.15
CA SER A 487 8.13 -29.27 -36.51
C SER A 487 8.26 -30.78 -36.74
N THR A 488 7.32 -31.56 -36.20
CA THR A 488 7.24 -33.04 -36.35
C THR A 488 6.14 -33.48 -37.33
N GLY A 489 5.47 -32.53 -38.00
CA GLY A 489 4.34 -32.80 -38.88
C GLY A 489 4.68 -33.35 -40.26
N SER A 490 3.66 -33.83 -41.00
CA SER A 490 3.79 -34.49 -42.30
C SER A 490 3.33 -33.67 -43.53
N GLY A 491 3.01 -32.37 -43.40
CA GLY A 491 2.42 -31.53 -44.47
C GLY A 491 3.27 -30.32 -44.93
N SER A 492 3.32 -30.05 -46.24
CA SER A 492 4.28 -29.15 -46.93
C SER A 492 4.26 -27.65 -46.58
N SER A 493 3.29 -27.17 -45.80
CA SER A 493 3.17 -25.76 -45.38
C SER A 493 3.47 -25.52 -43.89
N ASN A 494 3.81 -26.55 -43.12
CA ASN A 494 4.06 -26.45 -41.68
C ASN A 494 5.29 -25.58 -41.37
N TYR A 495 5.22 -24.74 -40.33
CA TYR A 495 6.39 -24.00 -39.81
C TYR A 495 6.40 -23.93 -38.27
N ALA A 496 7.60 -23.87 -37.71
CA ALA A 496 7.86 -23.50 -36.33
C ALA A 496 8.88 -22.35 -36.32
N ASN A 497 8.49 -21.20 -35.78
CA ASN A 497 9.37 -20.05 -35.63
C ASN A 497 9.65 -19.78 -34.16
N ALA A 498 10.93 -19.81 -33.80
CA ALA A 498 11.40 -19.45 -32.48
C ALA A 498 12.20 -18.15 -32.59
N TYR A 499 11.67 -17.05 -32.05
CA TYR A 499 12.30 -15.73 -32.06
C TYR A 499 12.89 -15.41 -30.70
N GLY A 500 14.14 -15.00 -30.69
CA GLY A 500 14.89 -14.56 -29.53
C GLY A 500 15.49 -13.18 -29.76
N TYR A 501 15.08 -12.21 -28.95
CA TYR A 501 15.67 -10.87 -28.91
C TYR A 501 16.35 -10.70 -27.57
N ILE A 502 17.68 -10.61 -27.57
CA ILE A 502 18.50 -10.56 -26.35
C ILE A 502 19.24 -9.24 -26.32
N GLY A 503 18.93 -8.39 -25.35
CA GLY A 503 19.74 -7.21 -25.04
C GLY A 503 20.32 -7.30 -23.64
N GLY A 504 21.51 -6.74 -23.43
CA GLY A 504 22.05 -6.64 -22.07
C GLY A 504 21.18 -5.79 -21.14
N ILE A 505 20.53 -4.74 -21.67
CA ILE A 505 19.59 -3.89 -20.92
C ILE A 505 18.14 -4.15 -21.37
N ILE A 506 17.87 -4.05 -22.68
CA ILE A 506 16.51 -4.17 -23.23
C ILE A 506 16.43 -5.25 -24.31
N GLY A 507 15.47 -6.17 -24.22
CA GLY A 507 15.25 -7.15 -25.30
C GLY A 507 14.75 -6.52 -26.60
N TYR A 508 13.66 -5.76 -26.54
CA TYR A 508 13.01 -5.17 -27.72
C TYR A 508 12.45 -3.77 -27.48
N CYS A 509 12.82 -2.83 -28.34
CA CYS A 509 12.28 -1.47 -28.37
C CYS A 509 11.27 -1.30 -29.50
N ASN A 510 10.01 -0.97 -29.16
CA ASN A 510 8.91 -0.97 -30.13
C ASN A 510 8.61 0.40 -30.75
N THR A 511 9.04 1.51 -30.11
CA THR A 511 8.61 2.87 -30.48
C THR A 511 9.76 3.87 -30.43
N GLY A 512 9.54 5.05 -31.01
CA GLY A 512 10.54 6.12 -31.07
C GLY A 512 10.53 7.09 -29.88
N TYR A 513 10.04 6.69 -28.72
CA TYR A 513 9.94 7.56 -27.54
C TYR A 513 10.62 6.91 -26.35
N ILE A 514 11.86 6.49 -26.57
CA ILE A 514 12.67 5.73 -25.63
C ILE A 514 14.02 6.44 -25.47
N THR A 515 14.41 6.64 -24.21
CA THR A 515 15.73 7.12 -23.83
C THR A 515 16.40 6.06 -22.95
N ILE A 516 17.60 5.65 -23.34
CA ILE A 516 18.49 4.78 -22.57
C ILE A 516 19.73 5.61 -22.23
N SER A 517 19.95 5.91 -20.95
CA SER A 517 21.10 6.72 -20.55
C SER A 517 21.87 6.10 -19.39
N ASP A 518 23.20 6.22 -19.41
CA ASP A 518 24.04 5.87 -18.26
C ASP A 518 23.84 4.40 -17.82
N CYS A 519 23.56 3.51 -18.77
CA CYS A 519 23.28 2.10 -18.51
C CYS A 519 24.43 1.20 -18.94
N TYR A 520 24.58 0.05 -18.29
CA TYR A 520 25.63 -0.90 -18.69
C TYR A 520 25.28 -2.37 -18.58
N ASN A 521 25.87 -3.17 -19.48
CA ASN A 521 25.82 -4.63 -19.42
C ASN A 521 27.20 -5.23 -19.17
N ARG A 522 27.31 -6.09 -18.17
CA ARG A 522 28.48 -6.96 -17.91
C ARG A 522 28.17 -8.44 -18.07
N GLY A 523 26.90 -8.79 -18.18
CA GLY A 523 26.46 -10.16 -18.38
C GLY A 523 26.75 -10.65 -19.80
N ASP A 524 27.35 -11.83 -19.91
CA ASP A 524 27.50 -12.49 -21.22
C ASP A 524 26.12 -12.80 -21.82
N LEU A 525 26.00 -12.56 -23.12
CA LEU A 525 24.82 -12.93 -23.90
C LEU A 525 25.13 -14.24 -24.66
N LYS A 526 24.38 -15.30 -24.37
CA LYS A 526 24.67 -16.66 -24.86
C LYS A 526 23.47 -17.22 -25.65
N PRO A 527 23.33 -16.83 -26.92
CA PRO A 527 22.33 -17.41 -27.82
C PRO A 527 22.74 -18.83 -28.23
N LYS A 528 21.89 -19.79 -27.87
CA LYS A 528 21.97 -21.18 -28.33
C LYS A 528 20.83 -21.43 -29.29
N ALA A 529 21.14 -21.89 -30.49
CA ALA A 529 20.16 -22.07 -31.54
C ALA A 529 20.12 -23.53 -32.02
N TYR A 530 18.92 -23.98 -32.35
CA TYR A 530 18.69 -25.23 -33.07
C TYR A 530 17.46 -25.07 -33.95
N SER A 531 17.58 -25.54 -35.18
CA SER A 531 16.45 -25.66 -36.09
C SER A 531 16.55 -26.99 -36.83
N TYR A 532 15.46 -27.76 -36.88
CA TYR A 532 15.45 -29.04 -37.58
C TYR A 532 14.49 -29.04 -38.75
N HIS A 533 14.96 -29.55 -39.88
CA HIS A 533 14.21 -29.67 -41.13
C HIS A 533 14.19 -31.13 -41.57
N SER A 534 13.01 -31.77 -41.57
CA SER A 534 12.80 -33.00 -42.34
C SER A 534 12.28 -32.68 -43.74
N SER A 535 11.31 -31.74 -43.87
CA SER A 535 10.74 -31.29 -45.15
C SER A 535 10.09 -29.87 -45.12
N TYR A 536 10.35 -29.03 -44.11
CA TYR A 536 9.52 -27.86 -43.75
C TYR A 536 10.28 -26.63 -43.20
N TYR A 537 9.70 -25.43 -43.35
CA TYR A 537 10.30 -24.16 -42.90
C TYR A 537 10.28 -24.00 -41.36
N ASN A 538 11.29 -24.51 -40.68
CA ASN A 538 11.52 -24.23 -39.26
C ASN A 538 12.66 -23.22 -39.11
N ASN A 539 12.43 -22.17 -38.31
CA ASN A 539 13.34 -21.03 -38.22
C ASN A 539 13.64 -20.68 -36.76
N SER A 540 14.93 -20.66 -36.42
CA SER A 540 15.41 -20.07 -35.16
C SER A 540 16.01 -18.70 -35.47
N HIS A 541 15.35 -17.64 -35.03
CA HIS A 541 15.79 -16.25 -35.19
C HIS A 541 16.38 -15.73 -33.90
N ASN A 542 17.61 -15.22 -33.96
CA ASN A 542 18.34 -14.77 -32.78
C ASN A 542 18.95 -13.40 -33.09
N TYR A 543 18.47 -12.38 -32.38
CA TYR A 543 18.94 -10.99 -32.45
C TYR A 543 19.57 -10.64 -31.11
N VAL A 544 20.86 -10.31 -31.11
CA VAL A 544 21.63 -10.21 -29.86
C VAL A 544 22.46 -8.95 -29.83
N ALA A 545 22.29 -8.09 -28.82
CA ALA A 545 23.14 -6.91 -28.72
C ALA A 545 23.46 -6.48 -27.29
N GLY A 546 24.59 -5.81 -27.13
CA GLY A 546 25.14 -5.47 -25.82
C GLY A 546 24.21 -4.63 -24.94
N ILE A 547 23.41 -3.75 -25.53
CA ILE A 547 22.43 -2.90 -24.81
C ILE A 547 21.00 -3.27 -25.21
N THR A 548 20.66 -3.22 -26.50
CA THR A 548 19.29 -3.41 -26.99
C THR A 548 19.20 -4.45 -28.09
N GLY A 549 18.51 -5.57 -27.84
CA GLY A 549 18.41 -6.68 -28.79
C GLY A 549 17.75 -6.33 -30.13
N TYR A 550 16.84 -5.36 -30.15
CA TYR A 550 16.26 -4.84 -31.39
C TYR A 550 15.78 -3.40 -31.24
N LEU A 551 16.19 -2.54 -32.18
CA LEU A 551 15.79 -1.14 -32.27
C LEU A 551 14.68 -0.94 -33.30
N PRO A 552 13.74 0.00 -33.07
CA PRO A 552 12.72 0.34 -34.05
C PRO A 552 13.31 1.22 -35.15
N SER A 553 12.57 1.37 -36.25
CA SER A 553 12.93 2.30 -37.34
C SER A 553 12.59 3.77 -37.04
N SER A 554 12.39 4.14 -35.78
CA SER A 554 11.98 5.47 -35.31
C SER A 554 13.01 6.04 -34.32
N ALA A 555 12.84 7.31 -33.92
CA ALA A 555 13.85 8.03 -33.14
C ALA A 555 14.08 7.40 -31.76
N ILE A 556 15.31 7.04 -31.41
CA ILE A 556 15.63 6.49 -30.09
C ILE A 556 16.97 7.07 -29.64
N THR A 557 17.11 7.32 -28.34
CA THR A 557 18.36 7.85 -27.78
C THR A 557 19.03 6.80 -26.92
N ILE A 558 20.29 6.49 -27.25
CA ILE A 558 21.18 5.66 -26.43
C ILE A 558 22.40 6.52 -26.13
N THR A 559 22.56 6.93 -24.88
CA THR A 559 23.64 7.85 -24.49
C THR A 559 24.39 7.35 -23.28
N ASN A 560 25.70 7.56 -23.23
CA ASN A 560 26.55 7.20 -22.10
C ASN A 560 26.37 5.71 -21.69
N CYS A 561 26.13 4.80 -22.63
CA CYS A 561 25.92 3.38 -22.32
C CYS A 561 27.17 2.56 -22.63
N TYR A 562 27.34 1.43 -21.94
CA TYR A 562 28.44 0.52 -22.31
C TYR A 562 28.17 -0.97 -22.12
N ASN A 563 28.85 -1.78 -22.93
CA ASN A 563 28.81 -3.24 -22.83
C ASN A 563 30.20 -3.84 -22.59
N THR A 564 30.38 -4.58 -21.51
CA THR A 564 31.55 -5.45 -21.28
C THR A 564 31.21 -6.93 -21.31
N GLY A 565 29.94 -7.31 -21.32
CA GLY A 565 29.51 -8.69 -21.49
C GLY A 565 29.84 -9.18 -22.90
N ASN A 566 30.19 -10.46 -23.05
CA ASN A 566 30.46 -10.98 -24.38
C ASN A 566 29.18 -11.03 -25.23
N VAL A 567 29.25 -10.50 -26.46
CA VAL A 567 28.25 -10.66 -27.51
C VAL A 567 28.92 -11.44 -28.64
N PRO A 568 28.59 -12.72 -28.85
CA PRO A 568 29.31 -13.54 -29.81
C PRO A 568 29.03 -13.10 -31.26
N SER A 569 29.99 -13.29 -32.16
CA SER A 569 29.78 -13.06 -33.61
C SER A 569 28.98 -14.17 -34.28
N THR A 570 28.79 -15.31 -33.59
CA THR A 570 28.07 -16.49 -34.08
C THR A 570 27.25 -17.12 -32.97
N TYR A 571 26.18 -17.84 -33.33
CA TYR A 571 25.42 -18.63 -32.36
C TYR A 571 26.18 -19.88 -31.91
N THR A 572 25.83 -20.41 -30.74
CA THR A 572 26.25 -21.75 -30.31
C THR A 572 25.18 -22.78 -30.67
N PRO A 573 25.51 -23.90 -31.34
CA PRO A 573 24.54 -24.98 -31.55
C PRO A 573 24.04 -25.56 -30.22
N TYR A 574 22.71 -25.69 -30.06
CA TYR A 574 22.14 -26.27 -28.84
C TYR A 574 22.51 -27.75 -28.71
N GLY A 575 23.05 -28.17 -27.56
CA GLY A 575 23.49 -29.55 -27.34
C GLY A 575 24.60 -30.01 -28.30
N GLY A 576 25.34 -29.09 -28.93
CA GLY A 576 26.36 -29.41 -29.93
C GLY A 576 25.80 -29.74 -31.33
N ASN A 577 24.51 -29.53 -31.56
CA ASN A 577 23.85 -29.79 -32.84
C ASN A 577 23.02 -28.57 -33.26
N ALA A 578 23.19 -28.10 -34.49
CA ALA A 578 22.39 -26.98 -35.02
C ALA A 578 21.10 -27.46 -35.69
N GLY A 579 20.99 -28.76 -35.95
CA GLY A 579 19.98 -29.35 -36.81
C GLY A 579 20.21 -29.02 -38.29
N THR A 580 19.18 -29.21 -39.09
CA THR A 580 19.21 -29.08 -40.57
C THR A 580 18.33 -27.95 -41.10
N GLY A 581 17.63 -27.23 -40.21
CA GLY A 581 16.77 -26.11 -40.57
C GLY A 581 17.47 -24.77 -40.59
N THR A 582 16.71 -23.71 -40.81
CA THR A 582 17.25 -22.36 -40.98
C THR A 582 17.49 -21.71 -39.62
N ILE A 583 18.68 -21.14 -39.45
CA ILE A 583 19.04 -20.32 -38.30
C ILE A 583 19.41 -18.94 -38.80
N TYR A 584 18.70 -17.93 -38.30
CA TYR A 584 19.03 -16.53 -38.51
C TYR A 584 19.72 -16.01 -37.26
N TYR A 585 20.94 -15.53 -37.42
CA TYR A 585 21.74 -14.96 -36.35
C TYR A 585 22.18 -13.56 -36.71
N TYR A 586 21.82 -12.61 -35.86
CA TYR A 586 22.20 -11.22 -35.99
C TYR A 586 22.72 -10.71 -34.67
N HIS A 587 23.77 -9.89 -34.72
CA HIS A 587 24.36 -9.31 -33.53
C HIS A 587 24.75 -7.85 -33.73
N ASP A 588 24.89 -7.11 -32.62
CA ASP A 588 25.46 -5.76 -32.60
C ASP A 588 26.15 -5.50 -31.24
N CYS A 589 27.22 -4.71 -31.22
CA CYS A 589 27.91 -4.39 -29.97
C CYS A 589 27.05 -3.58 -28.99
N ILE A 590 26.07 -2.82 -29.47
CA ILE A 590 25.15 -2.01 -28.65
C ILE A 590 23.69 -2.30 -29.01
N GLY A 591 23.30 -2.14 -30.28
CA GLY A 591 21.90 -2.16 -30.66
C GLY A 591 21.67 -2.60 -32.09
N TYR A 592 20.97 -3.71 -32.28
CA TYR A 592 20.66 -4.22 -33.61
C TYR A 592 19.53 -3.43 -34.28
N ASN A 593 19.55 -3.35 -35.62
CA ASN A 593 18.57 -2.61 -36.45
C ASN A 593 18.59 -1.09 -36.23
N ALA A 594 19.78 -0.52 -35.99
CA ALA A 594 19.93 0.93 -35.90
C ALA A 594 19.52 1.61 -37.22
N SER A 595 18.57 2.53 -37.13
CA SER A 595 18.16 3.40 -38.23
C SER A 595 18.90 4.74 -38.19
N THR A 596 18.74 5.56 -39.23
CA THR A 596 19.26 6.94 -39.27
C THR A 596 18.71 7.86 -38.17
N TYR A 597 17.62 7.44 -37.50
CA TYR A 597 17.02 8.18 -36.39
C TYR A 597 17.56 7.75 -35.02
N THR A 598 18.44 6.75 -34.97
CA THR A 598 19.09 6.28 -33.75
C THR A 598 20.15 7.27 -33.33
N GLN A 599 19.92 7.98 -32.23
CA GLN A 599 20.87 8.93 -31.64
C GLN A 599 21.76 8.19 -30.67
N THR A 600 23.06 8.22 -30.93
CA THR A 600 24.07 7.49 -30.16
C THR A 600 25.17 8.45 -29.76
N ASN A 601 25.36 8.61 -28.46
CA ASN A 601 26.35 9.55 -27.91
C ASN A 601 27.14 8.86 -26.80
N ASN A 602 28.47 8.92 -26.83
CA ASN A 602 29.34 8.37 -25.79
C ASN A 602 29.04 6.91 -25.43
N ASN A 603 28.85 6.04 -26.44
CA ASN A 603 28.61 4.62 -26.21
C ASN A 603 29.90 3.82 -26.42
N TYR A 604 30.12 2.81 -25.57
CA TYR A 604 31.35 2.04 -25.59
C TYR A 604 31.11 0.54 -25.49
N TYR A 605 32.03 -0.25 -26.02
CA TYR A 605 32.05 -1.69 -25.80
C TYR A 605 33.46 -2.18 -25.52
N LEU A 606 33.59 -3.27 -24.77
CA LEU A 606 34.87 -3.87 -24.44
C LEU A 606 35.56 -4.37 -25.71
N SER A 607 36.83 -4.02 -25.89
CA SER A 607 37.61 -4.38 -27.09
C SER A 607 37.79 -5.89 -27.29
N THR A 608 37.56 -6.70 -26.26
CA THR A 608 37.57 -8.17 -26.31
C THR A 608 36.17 -8.77 -26.49
N CYS A 609 35.13 -7.95 -26.67
CA CYS A 609 33.81 -8.44 -27.06
C CYS A 609 33.91 -9.05 -28.45
N GLU A 610 33.31 -10.22 -28.65
CA GLU A 610 33.37 -10.95 -29.92
C GLU A 610 32.51 -10.33 -31.04
N CYS A 611 31.71 -9.30 -30.74
CA CYS A 611 30.83 -8.66 -31.73
C CYS A 611 31.64 -8.03 -32.87
N THR A 612 31.24 -8.30 -34.11
CA THR A 612 31.88 -7.74 -35.32
C THR A 612 31.05 -6.66 -36.02
N VAL A 613 29.83 -6.39 -35.53
CA VAL A 613 28.87 -5.43 -36.09
C VAL A 613 28.57 -4.37 -35.04
N ASN A 614 28.58 -3.11 -35.48
CA ASN A 614 28.38 -1.93 -34.64
C ASN A 614 27.73 -0.83 -35.47
N ALA A 615 26.42 -0.93 -35.69
CA ALA A 615 25.64 0.02 -36.47
C ALA A 615 25.32 1.33 -35.71
N THR A 616 25.68 1.40 -34.42
CA THR A 616 25.32 2.46 -33.47
C THR A 616 26.49 3.40 -33.13
N ASN A 617 27.53 3.46 -33.96
CA ASN A 617 28.68 4.37 -33.82
C ASN A 617 29.36 4.36 -32.42
N ALA A 618 29.40 3.21 -31.74
CA ALA A 618 30.07 3.09 -30.44
C ALA A 618 31.59 2.86 -30.56
N ALA A 619 32.36 3.24 -29.55
CA ALA A 619 33.82 3.08 -29.54
C ALA A 619 34.27 1.83 -28.75
N ALA A 620 35.15 1.03 -29.35
CA ALA A 620 35.84 -0.05 -28.64
C ALA A 620 36.79 0.51 -27.58
N THR A 621 36.76 -0.01 -26.35
CA THR A 621 37.56 0.50 -25.22
C THR A 621 38.15 -0.64 -24.38
N GLN A 622 39.29 -0.39 -23.74
CA GLN A 622 40.03 -1.41 -22.98
C GLN A 622 39.40 -1.73 -21.62
N MET A 623 39.68 -2.93 -21.13
CA MET A 623 39.14 -3.44 -19.86
C MET A 623 39.45 -2.55 -18.65
N LEU A 624 40.68 -2.01 -18.58
CA LEU A 624 41.12 -1.17 -17.47
C LEU A 624 40.29 0.11 -17.32
N THR A 625 39.61 0.53 -18.40
CA THR A 625 38.76 1.73 -18.42
C THR A 625 37.29 1.41 -18.16
N MET A 626 36.84 0.15 -18.20
CA MET A 626 35.40 -0.20 -18.21
C MET A 626 34.94 -1.10 -17.05
N LYS A 627 35.84 -1.52 -16.15
CA LYS A 627 35.54 -2.51 -15.09
C LYS A 627 35.53 -1.95 -13.66
N ASP A 628 35.49 -0.63 -13.47
CA ASP A 628 35.26 -0.04 -12.14
C ASP A 628 34.00 -0.64 -11.47
N PRO A 629 33.87 -0.71 -10.13
CA PRO A 629 32.70 -1.32 -9.50
C PRO A 629 31.35 -0.73 -9.96
N GLY A 630 31.31 0.57 -10.26
CA GLY A 630 30.17 1.30 -10.82
C GLY A 630 30.44 1.85 -12.23
N MET A 631 29.87 3.03 -12.53
CA MET A 631 30.06 3.71 -13.82
C MET A 631 31.51 4.18 -13.99
N PRO A 632 32.18 3.88 -15.11
CA PRO A 632 33.55 4.30 -15.31
C PRO A 632 33.72 5.82 -15.40
N VAL A 633 34.85 6.31 -14.88
CA VAL A 633 35.18 7.75 -14.82
C VAL A 633 35.13 8.44 -16.18
N ILE A 634 35.46 7.75 -17.29
CA ILE A 634 35.43 8.34 -18.65
C ILE A 634 34.02 8.72 -19.12
N LEU A 635 32.99 8.07 -18.56
CA LEU A 635 31.58 8.36 -18.80
C LEU A 635 31.00 9.37 -17.79
N ASN A 636 31.81 9.79 -16.82
CA ASN A 636 31.44 10.63 -15.68
C ASN A 636 31.89 12.10 -15.85
N GLN A 637 32.02 12.60 -17.10
CA GLN A 637 32.70 13.88 -17.38
C GLN A 637 31.87 14.95 -18.14
N GLY A 638 30.52 14.93 -18.16
CA GLY A 638 29.75 16.01 -18.84
C GLY A 638 28.22 16.03 -18.66
N ALA A 639 27.54 17.08 -19.18
CA ALA A 639 26.08 17.31 -19.17
C ALA A 639 25.53 17.65 -20.58
N PRO A 640 24.26 17.37 -20.97
CA PRO A 640 23.04 17.18 -20.14
C PRO A 640 22.61 15.70 -19.89
N GLY A 641 22.27 15.38 -18.63
CA GLY A 641 22.00 14.02 -18.10
C GLY A 641 23.01 13.52 -17.04
N SER A 642 23.83 14.43 -16.51
CA SER A 642 25.24 14.29 -16.14
C SER A 642 25.69 13.32 -15.03
N GLY A 643 25.52 12.01 -15.21
CA GLY A 643 26.70 11.12 -15.15
C GLY A 643 27.53 10.95 -13.86
N ILE A 644 27.26 11.61 -12.72
CA ILE A 644 27.87 11.20 -11.42
C ILE A 644 27.04 10.06 -10.84
N TRP A 645 27.12 8.91 -11.52
CA TRP A 645 26.66 7.64 -10.97
C TRP A 645 27.87 6.88 -10.47
N GLN A 646 28.24 7.08 -9.21
CA GLN A 646 29.53 6.59 -8.69
C GLN A 646 29.50 5.09 -8.38
N GLN A 647 28.35 4.58 -7.97
CA GLN A 647 28.20 3.18 -7.58
C GLN A 647 26.79 2.67 -7.84
N ASP A 648 26.74 1.38 -8.12
CA ASP A 648 25.53 0.57 -8.05
C ASP A 648 24.85 0.69 -6.68
N ILE A 649 23.60 0.23 -6.59
CA ILE A 649 22.93 0.09 -5.29
C ILE A 649 23.77 -0.87 -4.43
N THR A 650 24.09 -0.45 -3.20
CA THR A 650 24.72 -1.28 -2.17
C THR A 650 23.66 -2.10 -1.43
N ILE A 651 23.99 -3.34 -1.11
CA ILE A 651 23.09 -4.30 -0.44
C ILE A 651 22.75 -3.78 0.96
N ILE A 652 21.51 -3.99 1.42
CA ILE A 652 21.08 -3.67 2.80
C ILE A 652 21.72 -4.61 3.85
N ASN A 653 22.45 -5.64 3.42
CA ASN A 653 23.04 -6.66 4.29
C ASN A 653 24.52 -6.43 4.68
N ASP A 654 25.06 -5.23 4.53
CA ASP A 654 26.37 -4.88 5.12
C ASP A 654 26.23 -4.32 6.56
N GLY A 655 25.26 -4.86 7.33
CA GLY A 655 25.04 -4.62 8.76
C GLY A 655 25.45 -5.82 9.60
#